data_AF-A0A2H3AW52-F1
#
_entry.id   AF-A0A2H3AW52-F1
#
_cell.length_a   1.000
_cell.length_b   1.000
_cell.length_c   1.000
_cell.angle_alpha   90.00
_cell.angle_beta   90.00
_cell.angle_gamma   90.00
#
_symmetry.space_group_name_H-M   'P 1'
#
loop_
_entity.id
_entity.type
_entity.pdbx_description
1 polymer ?
#
loop_
_entity_poly.entity_id
_entity_poly.type
_entity_poly.pdbx_seq_one_letter_code
_entity_poly.pdbx_strand_id
1 'polypeptide(L)'
;MSSDPSVPDARAVAENIDSKDLVFGRTVVPVANRNKAPKKGKLGFEYAEHCFIGDAITLTLANGEKVVASDYRFRFKDQLSLTCGQINGLAGDFYGTYDPISDGKNDQDRSARFVQAYNTLADGGPRLPKEAMDILAVLQAEVDAVNAALANHQDPSVVYAQLPDVSVKLEQITYGRSGIPGYLGLAQINWDHFGADARTAYNAGHATAIQKAISGDLDGAYAMNAFADHFLEDSFSAGHLRTPRRLLHGTVDFTADFCAKYMHDEDNAIGIGAKDPGGHSWTLYGDKRALDSLNDDNRTRCVDSVQASANEIYKAYKTRQAPSPDDYQAWTYAPTLESANAHQMLAPLFTSKIERRKKIENRWLWNFTTDYWFWSTVVECWKSGSWNYPIHMNGPIKIIPWSSVAVTTPRVRHIHVFYQNPSGGILKAQSEHLDGLWGGEPTGSSSPIFKAMLYTPLAAISFNSGKGKEVRVYYLDEQYFLQEYCYSADTGKWFPGELGNMKIQAATNTSIAAIQSVDFMGVVHIRVYCQDITSGAIKEFCNDGHWFRGEVLPVALSGSSLAAVAYPWKGLQIRLYYQTVDLSIKEHCKDKGGKWFPGKSDFGKAPGCVPISALGYGTGDGGFKLHVYWRNLENKIVTMKNTGSWGSVNMVVGGLKPGIQFAAAQWNTRKNLRLYYQTADDSVLEVWNESNDGDSRLGGAIVRSAY
;
A
#
# COMPACT_ATOMS: atom_id res chain seq x y z
N MET A 1 -48.22 -9.20 26.72
CA MET A 1 -47.71 -10.59 26.84
C MET A 1 -47.07 -10.91 25.50
N SER A 2 -45.76 -10.65 25.44
CA SER A 2 -44.88 -10.90 24.29
C SER A 2 -44.15 -12.21 24.57
N SER A 3 -44.06 -13.08 23.57
CA SER A 3 -43.16 -14.23 23.58
C SER A 3 -42.36 -14.21 22.27
N ASP A 4 -41.16 -13.63 22.35
CA ASP A 4 -40.14 -13.69 21.31
C ASP A 4 -39.71 -15.13 21.04
N PRO A 5 -39.42 -15.50 19.76
CA PRO A 5 -38.71 -16.72 19.45
C PRO A 5 -37.21 -16.57 19.72
N SER A 6 -36.63 -17.69 20.16
CA SER A 6 -35.28 -17.89 20.68
C SER A 6 -34.13 -17.44 19.77
N VAL A 7 -33.17 -16.75 20.38
CA VAL A 7 -31.83 -16.43 19.85
C VAL A 7 -31.03 -17.73 19.62
N PRO A 8 -30.37 -17.93 18.46
CA PRO A 8 -29.46 -19.05 18.27
C PRO A 8 -28.18 -18.89 19.10
N ASP A 9 -27.76 -20.01 19.69
CA ASP A 9 -26.57 -20.19 20.52
C ASP A 9 -25.27 -19.78 19.80
N ALA A 10 -24.60 -18.75 20.34
CA ALA A 10 -23.35 -18.19 19.83
C ALA A 10 -22.13 -19.14 19.93
N ARG A 11 -22.28 -20.35 20.49
CA ARG A 11 -21.23 -21.38 20.49
C ARG A 11 -21.30 -22.39 19.35
N ALA A 12 -22.38 -22.43 18.56
CA ALA A 12 -22.52 -23.37 17.44
C ALA A 12 -22.04 -22.83 16.07
N VAL A 13 -21.56 -21.58 16.02
CA VAL A 13 -20.95 -20.96 14.82
C VAL A 13 -19.41 -21.08 14.83
N ALA A 14 -18.83 -21.57 15.93
CA ALA A 14 -17.38 -21.62 16.15
C ALA A 14 -16.71 -22.94 15.74
N GLU A 15 -17.42 -23.92 15.19
CA GLU A 15 -16.88 -25.26 14.89
C GLU A 15 -16.97 -25.71 13.41
N ASN A 16 -17.11 -24.80 12.46
CA ASN A 16 -17.02 -25.15 11.03
C ASN A 16 -16.32 -24.08 10.16
N ILE A 17 -15.19 -23.57 10.65
CA ILE A 17 -14.22 -22.88 9.78
C ILE A 17 -13.26 -23.95 9.26
N ASP A 18 -13.59 -24.49 8.09
CA ASP A 18 -12.72 -25.42 7.35
C ASP A 18 -11.39 -24.73 7.04
N SER A 19 -10.29 -25.46 7.23
CA SER A 19 -8.90 -25.07 7.07
C SER A 19 -8.47 -24.69 5.63
N LYS A 20 -9.40 -24.19 4.81
CA LYS A 20 -9.21 -23.85 3.38
C LYS A 20 -9.22 -22.36 3.06
N ASP A 21 -9.34 -21.49 4.06
CA ASP A 21 -9.16 -20.03 3.89
C ASP A 21 -7.76 -19.52 4.24
N LEU A 22 -6.75 -20.39 4.12
CA LEU A 22 -5.34 -19.98 4.13
C LEU A 22 -4.95 -19.39 2.77
N VAL A 23 -5.43 -18.17 2.49
CA VAL A 23 -4.86 -17.28 1.47
C VAL A 23 -4.14 -16.14 2.19
N PHE A 24 -2.83 -16.28 2.34
CA PHE A 24 -1.96 -15.19 2.76
C PHE A 24 -1.89 -14.13 1.64
N GLY A 25 -2.37 -12.92 1.92
CA GLY A 25 -2.12 -11.72 1.11
C GLY A 25 -3.36 -11.18 0.36
N ARG A 26 -3.92 -10.08 0.88
CA ARG A 26 -4.90 -9.16 0.26
C ARG A 26 -6.02 -9.80 -0.57
N THR A 27 -7.15 -10.06 0.05
CA THR A 27 -8.42 -10.29 -0.66
C THR A 27 -9.07 -8.95 -1.01
N VAL A 28 -9.19 -8.65 -2.31
CA VAL A 28 -10.03 -7.57 -2.84
C VAL A 28 -11.10 -8.22 -3.71
N VAL A 29 -12.38 -7.92 -3.44
CA VAL A 29 -13.46 -8.05 -4.42
C VAL A 29 -13.95 -6.64 -4.75
N PRO A 30 -14.01 -6.21 -6.02
CA PRO A 30 -14.42 -4.85 -6.37
C PRO A 30 -15.93 -4.68 -6.44
N VAL A 31 -16.39 -3.49 -6.02
CA VAL A 31 -17.65 -2.86 -6.46
C VAL A 31 -17.28 -1.64 -7.32
N ALA A 32 -17.96 -1.46 -8.45
CA ALA A 32 -17.64 -0.42 -9.43
C ALA A 32 -17.83 1.01 -8.88
N ASN A 33 -16.83 1.88 -9.05
CA ASN A 33 -17.00 3.32 -8.90
C ASN A 33 -17.12 3.97 -10.28
N ARG A 34 -18.29 4.56 -10.56
CA ARG A 34 -18.54 5.41 -11.73
C ARG A 34 -18.40 6.86 -11.28
N ASN A 35 -17.19 7.43 -11.28
CA ASN A 35 -17.01 8.89 -11.31
C ASN A 35 -15.61 9.28 -11.83
N LYS A 36 -15.56 10.35 -12.62
CA LYS A 36 -14.39 10.87 -13.35
C LYS A 36 -13.35 11.52 -12.43
N ALA A 37 -12.09 11.47 -12.83
CA ALA A 37 -10.95 12.14 -12.19
C ALA A 37 -10.86 13.66 -12.48
N PRO A 38 -10.39 14.47 -11.51
CA PRO A 38 -9.64 15.71 -11.77
C PRO A 38 -8.33 15.86 -10.94
N LYS A 39 -7.51 16.87 -11.28
CA LYS A 39 -6.08 17.05 -10.93
C LYS A 39 -5.79 17.92 -9.68
N LYS A 40 -4.80 17.43 -8.90
CA LYS A 40 -3.67 18.02 -8.10
C LYS A 40 -3.87 19.13 -7.02
N GLY A 41 -3.65 18.71 -5.75
CA GLY A 41 -2.87 19.33 -4.64
C GLY A 41 -3.52 20.48 -3.84
N LYS A 42 -3.33 20.67 -2.51
CA LYS A 42 -2.52 20.05 -1.44
C LYS A 42 -3.12 20.46 -0.07
N LEU A 43 -2.87 19.60 0.94
CA LEU A 43 -3.15 19.68 2.40
C LEU A 43 -4.53 19.12 2.76
N GLY A 44 -4.54 18.02 3.50
CA GLY A 44 -5.70 17.49 4.21
C GLY A 44 -5.19 16.99 5.55
N PHE A 45 -5.92 17.29 6.62
CA PHE A 45 -5.59 16.95 8.01
C PHE A 45 -6.34 15.71 8.49
N GLU A 46 -5.90 15.19 9.63
CA GLU A 46 -6.11 13.85 10.17
C GLU A 46 -7.16 13.82 11.29
N TYR A 47 -8.21 14.64 11.15
CA TYR A 47 -9.30 14.77 12.13
C TYR A 47 -9.80 13.42 12.64
N ALA A 48 -9.93 12.41 11.76
CA ALA A 48 -10.41 11.09 12.15
C ALA A 48 -9.47 10.37 13.14
N GLU A 49 -8.16 10.62 13.06
CA GLU A 49 -7.16 10.03 13.95
C GLU A 49 -7.25 10.64 15.35
N HIS A 50 -7.29 11.97 15.46
CA HIS A 50 -7.49 12.68 16.73
C HIS A 50 -8.84 12.33 17.38
N CYS A 51 -9.92 12.33 16.58
CA CYS A 51 -11.23 11.97 17.08
C CYS A 51 -11.26 10.54 17.61
N PHE A 52 -10.62 9.59 16.91
CA PHE A 52 -10.54 8.21 17.35
C PHE A 52 -9.78 8.08 18.67
N ILE A 53 -8.61 8.71 18.81
CA ILE A 53 -7.77 8.61 20.01
C ILE A 53 -8.50 9.21 21.22
N GLY A 54 -9.05 10.42 21.09
CA GLY A 54 -9.75 11.09 22.17
C GLY A 54 -11.02 10.34 22.62
N ASP A 55 -11.74 9.68 21.71
CA ASP A 55 -12.94 8.90 22.05
C ASP A 55 -12.62 7.48 22.59
N ALA A 56 -11.39 7.00 22.44
CA ALA A 56 -10.96 5.68 22.91
C ALA A 56 -10.71 5.62 24.43
N ILE A 57 -10.60 6.76 25.11
CA ILE A 57 -10.31 6.81 26.55
C ILE A 57 -11.57 6.63 27.42
N THR A 58 -11.36 6.38 28.69
CA THR A 58 -12.38 6.34 29.73
C THR A 58 -12.27 7.55 30.65
N LEU A 59 -13.40 8.24 30.86
CA LEU A 59 -13.53 9.36 31.79
C LEU A 59 -14.06 8.88 33.13
N THR A 60 -13.63 9.49 34.23
CA THR A 60 -14.20 9.25 35.56
C THR A 60 -15.02 10.45 35.99
N LEU A 61 -16.33 10.25 36.16
CA LEU A 61 -17.28 11.30 36.51
C LEU A 61 -17.17 11.68 37.99
N ALA A 62 -17.79 12.80 38.37
CA ALA A 62 -17.73 13.34 39.73
C ALA A 62 -18.26 12.36 40.81
N ASN A 63 -19.19 11.49 40.44
CA ASN A 63 -19.74 10.41 41.28
C ASN A 63 -18.81 9.17 41.37
N GLY A 64 -17.71 9.15 40.64
CA GLY A 64 -16.77 8.03 40.54
C GLY A 64 -17.10 6.98 39.46
N GLU A 65 -18.20 7.16 38.73
CA GLU A 65 -18.57 6.32 37.60
C GLU A 65 -17.58 6.47 36.45
N LYS A 66 -17.31 5.38 35.73
CA LYS A 66 -16.45 5.38 34.56
C LYS A 66 -17.28 5.25 33.30
N VAL A 67 -17.07 6.14 32.34
CA VAL A 67 -17.78 6.17 31.05
C VAL A 67 -16.78 6.25 29.90
N VAL A 68 -17.11 5.62 28.77
CA VAL A 68 -16.31 5.77 27.54
C VAL A 68 -16.49 7.20 27.03
N ALA A 69 -15.40 7.84 26.61
CA ALA A 69 -15.40 9.24 26.19
C ALA A 69 -16.30 9.49 24.96
N SER A 70 -16.43 8.50 24.08
CA SER A 70 -17.37 8.52 22.94
C SER A 70 -18.84 8.71 23.34
N ASP A 71 -19.21 8.25 24.53
CA ASP A 71 -20.59 8.24 25.02
C ASP A 71 -20.89 9.47 25.91
N TYR A 72 -19.85 10.22 26.27
CA TYR A 72 -19.96 11.41 27.11
C TYR A 72 -19.86 12.68 26.26
N ARG A 73 -20.83 13.59 26.39
CA ARG A 73 -20.83 14.85 25.66
C ARG A 73 -20.72 16.04 26.61
N PHE A 74 -19.66 16.82 26.44
CA PHE A 74 -19.47 18.09 27.12
C PHE A 74 -20.41 19.14 26.54
N ARG A 75 -21.04 19.94 27.41
CA ARG A 75 -21.92 21.04 27.00
C ARG A 75 -21.17 22.35 27.08
N PHE A 76 -21.03 23.02 25.96
CA PHE A 76 -20.48 24.36 25.86
C PHE A 76 -21.59 25.41 25.88
N LYS A 77 -21.22 26.69 25.80
CA LYS A 77 -22.18 27.76 25.57
C LYS A 77 -22.86 27.57 24.20
N ASP A 78 -24.01 28.21 24.01
CA ASP A 78 -24.77 28.18 22.76
C ASP A 78 -25.24 26.79 22.29
N GLN A 79 -25.48 25.87 23.23
CA GLN A 79 -26.01 24.51 23.00
C GLN A 79 -25.08 23.56 22.23
N LEU A 80 -23.81 23.94 22.00
CA LEU A 80 -22.82 23.06 21.38
C LEU A 80 -22.51 21.88 22.33
N SER A 81 -22.52 20.67 21.79
CA SER A 81 -22.28 19.45 22.57
C SER A 81 -21.38 18.45 21.83
N LEU A 82 -20.18 18.24 22.37
CA LEU A 82 -19.09 17.49 21.72
C LEU A 82 -18.55 16.38 22.63
N THR A 83 -18.07 15.30 22.03
CA THR A 83 -17.28 14.27 22.73
C THR A 83 -15.83 14.73 22.92
N CYS A 84 -15.04 13.95 23.65
CA CYS A 84 -13.61 14.21 23.82
C CYS A 84 -12.89 14.21 22.46
N GLY A 85 -13.09 13.17 21.66
CA GLY A 85 -12.51 13.07 20.32
C GLY A 85 -12.91 14.22 19.39
N GLN A 86 -14.16 14.66 19.43
CA GLN A 86 -14.60 15.81 18.63
C GLN A 86 -13.92 17.12 19.07
N ILE A 87 -13.59 17.29 20.36
CA ILE A 87 -12.81 18.44 20.82
C ILE A 87 -11.37 18.30 20.33
N ASN A 88 -10.74 17.13 20.47
CA ASN A 88 -9.37 16.88 20.00
C ASN A 88 -9.24 17.19 18.51
N GLY A 89 -10.16 16.71 17.66
CA GLY A 89 -10.12 16.96 16.22
C GLY A 89 -10.44 18.41 15.81
N LEU A 90 -11.01 19.24 16.70
CA LEU A 90 -11.33 20.64 16.42
C LEU A 90 -10.29 21.63 16.95
N ALA A 91 -9.59 21.26 18.02
CA ALA A 91 -8.57 22.09 18.66
C ALA A 91 -7.36 22.32 17.73
N GLY A 92 -6.75 23.50 17.78
CA GLY A 92 -5.54 23.83 17.02
C GLY A 92 -5.77 24.07 15.52
N ASP A 93 -6.43 23.13 14.85
CA ASP A 93 -6.66 23.12 13.40
C ASP A 93 -7.81 24.04 12.96
N PHE A 94 -8.88 24.08 13.74
CA PHE A 94 -10.10 24.83 13.41
C PHE A 94 -10.43 25.92 14.41
N TYR A 95 -9.95 25.80 15.65
CA TYR A 95 -10.21 26.74 16.73
C TYR A 95 -8.88 27.10 17.40
N GLY A 96 -8.57 28.39 17.42
CA GLY A 96 -7.29 28.94 17.85
C GLY A 96 -7.23 30.45 17.62
N THR A 97 -6.10 31.07 17.92
CA THR A 97 -5.90 32.54 17.79
C THR A 97 -4.74 32.85 16.84
N TYR A 98 -4.52 34.15 16.58
CA TYR A 98 -3.33 34.62 15.86
C TYR A 98 -2.04 34.58 16.71
N ASP A 99 -2.16 34.24 17.99
CA ASP A 99 -1.09 34.26 18.97
C ASP A 99 -0.80 32.82 19.43
N PRO A 100 0.15 32.12 18.79
CA PRO A 100 0.53 30.76 19.18
C PRO A 100 0.84 30.67 20.67
N ILE A 101 0.40 29.58 21.29
CA ILE A 101 0.49 29.30 22.72
C ILE A 101 1.96 29.26 23.14
N SER A 102 2.80 28.54 22.38
CA SER A 102 4.23 28.36 22.65
C SER A 102 5.02 29.67 22.68
N ASP A 103 4.55 30.71 22.00
CA ASP A 103 5.19 32.03 21.93
C ASP A 103 4.98 32.87 23.21
N GLY A 104 4.18 32.39 24.17
CA GLY A 104 4.00 33.05 25.45
C GLY A 104 5.34 33.22 26.19
N LYS A 105 5.57 34.43 26.73
CA LYS A 105 6.85 34.84 27.34
C LYS A 105 7.20 34.07 28.62
N ASN A 106 6.19 33.49 29.27
CA ASN A 106 6.28 32.68 30.48
C ASN A 106 5.02 31.80 30.60
N ASP A 107 4.97 30.91 31.58
CA ASP A 107 3.88 29.94 31.72
C ASP A 107 2.51 30.58 31.94
N GLN A 108 2.45 31.76 32.56
CA GLN A 108 1.20 32.49 32.73
C GLN A 108 0.67 33.05 31.41
N ASP A 109 1.54 33.63 30.58
CA ASP A 109 1.19 34.12 29.24
C ASP A 109 0.77 32.95 28.32
N ARG A 110 1.49 31.83 28.37
CA ARG A 110 1.14 30.60 27.63
C ARG A 110 -0.24 30.07 28.04
N SER A 111 -0.50 29.98 29.34
CA SER A 111 -1.82 29.57 29.86
C SER A 111 -2.92 30.53 29.43
N ALA A 112 -2.66 31.84 29.43
CA ALA A 112 -3.62 32.85 28.99
C ALA A 112 -3.94 32.73 27.48
N ARG A 113 -2.92 32.51 26.64
CA ARG A 113 -3.08 32.26 25.20
C ARG A 113 -3.85 30.97 24.94
N PHE A 114 -3.53 29.90 25.66
CA PHE A 114 -4.28 28.64 25.58
C PHE A 114 -5.76 28.84 25.93
N VAL A 115 -6.07 29.54 27.03
CA VAL A 115 -7.47 29.85 27.40
C VAL A 115 -8.16 30.65 26.31
N GLN A 116 -7.49 31.63 25.69
CA GLN A 116 -8.06 32.39 24.57
C GLN A 116 -8.36 31.49 23.37
N ALA A 117 -7.44 30.59 23.01
CA ALA A 117 -7.64 29.59 21.95
C ALA A 117 -8.82 28.66 22.24
N TYR A 118 -8.85 28.05 23.44
CA TYR A 118 -9.96 27.20 23.89
C TYR A 118 -11.31 27.92 23.84
N ASN A 119 -11.35 29.19 24.26
CA ASN A 119 -12.58 29.98 24.26
C ASN A 119 -13.11 30.28 22.85
N THR A 120 -12.30 30.17 21.80
CA THR A 120 -12.81 30.27 20.43
C THR A 120 -13.75 29.11 20.07
N LEU A 121 -13.57 27.95 20.71
CA LEU A 121 -14.51 26.81 20.62
C LEU A 121 -15.58 26.87 21.72
N ALA A 122 -15.18 27.20 22.96
CA ALA A 122 -16.08 27.09 24.10
C ALA A 122 -17.10 28.24 24.24
N ASP A 123 -16.78 29.41 23.67
CA ASP A 123 -17.55 30.67 23.76
C ASP A 123 -17.47 31.48 22.45
N GLY A 124 -17.26 30.80 21.31
CA GLY A 124 -16.98 31.39 19.99
C GLY A 124 -18.08 32.28 19.38
N GLY A 125 -19.11 32.60 20.15
CA GLY A 125 -20.16 33.54 19.79
C GLY A 125 -21.14 33.01 18.73
N PRO A 126 -21.77 33.90 17.94
CA PRO A 126 -23.00 33.58 17.20
C PRO A 126 -22.83 32.60 16.04
N ARG A 127 -21.60 32.22 15.68
CA ARG A 127 -21.33 31.21 14.64
C ARG A 127 -21.47 29.79 15.19
N LEU A 128 -21.41 29.61 16.51
CA LEU A 128 -21.67 28.34 17.18
C LEU A 128 -23.17 28.16 17.45
N PRO A 129 -23.69 26.92 17.43
CA PRO A 129 -22.97 25.65 17.19
C PRO A 129 -22.79 25.30 15.71
N LYS A 130 -23.39 26.08 14.80
CA LYS A 130 -23.51 25.72 13.37
C LYS A 130 -22.17 25.47 12.70
N GLU A 131 -21.20 26.36 12.91
CA GLU A 131 -19.89 26.25 12.26
C GLU A 131 -19.15 24.96 12.66
N ALA A 132 -19.09 24.64 13.95
CA ALA A 132 -18.47 23.40 14.43
C ALA A 132 -19.15 22.18 13.81
N MET A 133 -20.49 22.15 13.76
CA MET A 133 -21.23 21.04 13.16
C MET A 133 -21.04 20.94 11.65
N ASP A 134 -20.92 22.06 10.93
CA ASP A 134 -20.60 22.06 9.50
C ASP A 134 -19.19 21.50 9.25
N ILE A 135 -18.20 21.88 10.06
CA ILE A 135 -16.82 21.35 9.99
C ILE A 135 -16.85 19.84 10.22
N LEU A 136 -17.46 19.39 11.33
CA LEU A 136 -17.58 17.97 11.66
C LEU A 136 -18.27 17.18 10.54
N ALA A 137 -19.29 17.74 9.89
CA ALA A 137 -19.97 17.09 8.77
C ALA A 137 -19.08 16.95 7.53
N VAL A 138 -18.11 17.86 7.30
CA VAL A 138 -17.11 17.69 6.23
C VAL A 138 -16.16 16.56 6.56
N LEU A 139 -15.68 16.52 7.81
CA LEU A 139 -14.67 15.57 8.26
C LEU A 139 -15.25 14.17 8.49
N GLN A 140 -16.56 14.04 8.70
CA GLN A 140 -17.24 12.75 8.80
C GLN A 140 -17.04 11.87 7.57
N ALA A 141 -16.89 12.45 6.37
CA ALA A 141 -16.62 11.68 5.15
C ALA A 141 -15.27 10.93 5.22
N GLU A 142 -14.28 11.50 5.89
CA GLU A 142 -13.00 10.86 6.15
C GLU A 142 -13.16 9.72 7.16
N VAL A 143 -13.84 9.98 8.28
CA VAL A 143 -14.15 8.98 9.32
C VAL A 143 -14.89 7.78 8.72
N ASP A 144 -15.90 8.02 7.88
CA ASP A 144 -16.69 6.97 7.25
C ASP A 144 -15.84 6.11 6.30
N ALA A 145 -14.95 6.73 5.53
CA ALA A 145 -14.06 6.02 4.61
C ALA A 145 -13.04 5.16 5.36
N VAL A 146 -12.51 5.66 6.47
CA VAL A 146 -11.56 4.94 7.34
C VAL A 146 -12.26 3.77 8.04
N ASN A 147 -13.44 4.00 8.62
CA ASN A 147 -14.23 2.93 9.24
C ASN A 147 -14.60 1.84 8.23
N ALA A 148 -14.94 2.21 7.00
CA ALA A 148 -15.16 1.27 5.92
C ALA A 148 -13.86 0.51 5.56
N ALA A 149 -12.70 1.17 5.55
CA ALA A 149 -11.42 0.50 5.32
C ALA A 149 -11.15 -0.56 6.39
N LEU A 150 -11.26 -0.18 7.67
CA LEU A 150 -11.07 -1.07 8.81
C LEU A 150 -12.03 -2.27 8.77
N ALA A 151 -13.32 -2.02 8.52
CA ALA A 151 -14.33 -3.07 8.41
C ALA A 151 -14.07 -4.04 7.25
N ASN A 152 -13.42 -3.58 6.18
CA ASN A 152 -13.04 -4.39 5.02
C ASN A 152 -11.61 -4.94 5.10
N HIS A 153 -10.93 -4.83 6.25
CA HIS A 153 -9.53 -5.21 6.45
C HIS A 153 -8.57 -4.58 5.42
N GLN A 154 -8.89 -3.37 4.96
CA GLN A 154 -8.05 -2.53 4.13
C GLN A 154 -7.20 -1.63 5.03
N ASP A 155 -5.97 -1.39 4.61
CA ASP A 155 -5.08 -0.44 5.27
C ASP A 155 -5.64 1.00 5.12
N PRO A 156 -6.04 1.67 6.22
CA PRO A 156 -6.61 3.01 6.16
C PRO A 156 -5.72 4.03 5.45
N SER A 157 -4.40 3.86 5.53
CA SER A 157 -3.43 4.77 4.91
C SER A 157 -3.54 4.81 3.38
N VAL A 158 -3.97 3.71 2.76
CA VAL A 158 -4.25 3.64 1.32
C VAL A 158 -5.53 4.40 0.95
N VAL A 159 -6.53 4.40 1.84
CA VAL A 159 -7.79 5.10 1.66
C VAL A 159 -7.61 6.61 1.85
N TYR A 160 -6.86 7.04 2.88
CA TYR A 160 -6.51 8.45 3.11
C TYR A 160 -5.94 9.12 1.86
N ALA A 161 -5.04 8.44 1.15
CA ALA A 161 -4.41 8.99 -0.05
C ALA A 161 -5.37 9.14 -1.26
N GLN A 162 -6.54 8.52 -1.21
CA GLN A 162 -7.56 8.56 -2.27
C GLN A 162 -8.70 9.53 -1.96
N LEU A 163 -8.81 10.00 -0.71
CA LEU A 163 -9.83 10.95 -0.32
C LEU A 163 -9.65 12.29 -1.03
N PRO A 164 -10.76 12.95 -1.41
CA PRO A 164 -10.67 14.28 -1.99
C PRO A 164 -10.16 15.27 -0.95
N ASP A 165 -9.35 16.23 -1.42
CA ASP A 165 -8.95 17.36 -0.59
C ASP A 165 -10.18 18.23 -0.26
N VAL A 166 -10.40 18.46 1.04
CA VAL A 166 -11.51 19.25 1.57
C VAL A 166 -11.09 20.64 2.06
N SER A 167 -9.81 21.03 1.94
CA SER A 167 -9.27 22.28 2.48
C SER A 167 -10.02 23.52 1.99
N VAL A 168 -10.39 23.58 0.70
CA VAL A 168 -11.18 24.71 0.17
C VAL A 168 -12.55 24.83 0.85
N LYS A 169 -13.17 23.69 1.16
CA LYS A 169 -14.48 23.66 1.83
C LYS A 169 -14.35 24.07 3.29
N LEU A 170 -13.30 23.63 3.98
CA LEU A 170 -13.01 23.99 5.37
C LEU A 170 -12.67 25.49 5.50
N GLU A 171 -11.87 26.02 4.58
CA GLU A 171 -11.60 27.47 4.51
C GLU A 171 -12.89 28.26 4.28
N GLN A 172 -13.77 27.81 3.37
CA GLN A 172 -15.06 28.48 3.14
C GLN A 172 -15.94 28.52 4.40
N ILE A 173 -15.96 27.44 5.19
CA ILE A 173 -16.75 27.39 6.44
C ILE A 173 -16.20 28.37 7.48
N THR A 174 -14.88 28.46 7.58
CA THR A 174 -14.19 29.31 8.57
C THR A 174 -13.95 30.75 8.08
N TYR A 175 -14.27 31.06 6.82
CA TYR A 175 -14.08 32.37 6.23
C TYR A 175 -14.92 33.46 6.93
N GLY A 176 -14.36 34.67 7.02
CA GLY A 176 -15.04 35.85 7.56
C GLY A 176 -15.18 35.85 9.09
N ARG A 177 -14.42 35.02 9.80
CA ARG A 177 -14.29 35.12 11.27
C ARG A 177 -13.71 36.48 11.66
N SER A 178 -14.20 37.05 12.76
CA SER A 178 -13.72 38.33 13.29
C SER A 178 -12.81 38.07 14.48
N GLY A 179 -11.58 38.60 14.45
CA GLY A 179 -10.63 38.53 15.56
C GLY A 179 -9.93 37.18 15.75
N ILE A 180 -10.29 36.14 14.99
CA ILE A 180 -9.64 34.82 15.00
C ILE A 180 -9.36 34.36 13.56
N PRO A 181 -8.30 33.57 13.32
CA PRO A 181 -7.96 33.06 12.01
C PRO A 181 -9.00 32.07 11.44
N GLY A 182 -9.08 32.03 10.10
CA GLY A 182 -9.68 30.93 9.36
C GLY A 182 -8.74 29.72 9.31
N TYR A 183 -9.20 28.62 8.71
CA TYR A 183 -8.47 27.35 8.64
C TYR A 183 -7.07 27.48 8.03
N LEU A 184 -6.92 28.12 6.86
CA LEU A 184 -5.61 28.34 6.25
C LEU A 184 -4.75 29.34 7.05
N GLY A 185 -5.39 30.26 7.77
CA GLY A 185 -4.72 31.20 8.65
C GLY A 185 -4.08 30.51 9.85
N LEU A 186 -4.77 29.54 10.46
CA LEU A 186 -4.22 28.71 11.55
C LEU A 186 -3.06 27.87 11.02
N ALA A 187 -3.25 27.16 9.91
CA ALA A 187 -2.21 26.32 9.29
C ALA A 187 -0.92 27.09 8.97
N GLN A 188 -1.01 28.41 8.72
CA GLN A 188 0.16 29.25 8.44
C GLN A 188 1.05 29.47 9.68
N ILE A 189 0.49 29.50 10.89
CA ILE A 189 1.19 29.82 12.15
C ILE A 189 1.17 28.64 13.16
N ASN A 190 0.99 27.43 12.66
CA ASN A 190 0.70 26.23 13.45
C ASN A 190 1.94 25.54 14.07
N TRP A 191 2.99 26.27 14.47
CA TRP A 191 4.14 25.62 15.11
C TRP A 191 3.81 25.01 16.47
N ASP A 192 2.69 25.38 17.10
CA ASP A 192 2.15 24.70 18.29
C ASP A 192 1.84 23.21 18.06
N HIS A 193 1.88 22.70 16.83
CA HIS A 193 1.72 21.26 16.55
C HIS A 193 3.06 20.51 16.49
N PHE A 194 4.20 21.21 16.57
CA PHE A 194 5.51 20.62 16.24
C PHE A 194 6.47 20.56 17.41
N GLY A 195 7.17 19.43 17.55
CA GLY A 195 8.35 19.26 18.40
C GLY A 195 8.18 19.79 19.83
N ALA A 196 9.04 20.72 20.23
CA ALA A 196 9.01 21.31 21.57
C ALA A 196 7.87 22.32 21.77
N ASP A 197 7.37 22.91 20.70
CA ASP A 197 6.28 23.88 20.74
C ASP A 197 4.96 23.18 21.08
N ALA A 198 4.71 21.99 20.51
CA ALA A 198 3.58 21.13 20.90
C ALA A 198 3.58 20.73 22.36
N ARG A 199 4.74 20.35 22.90
CA ARG A 199 4.86 20.04 24.33
C ARG A 199 4.56 21.25 25.20
N THR A 200 4.98 22.44 24.75
CA THR A 200 4.71 23.69 25.45
C THR A 200 3.22 24.02 25.42
N ALA A 201 2.55 23.85 24.28
CA ALA A 201 1.13 24.06 24.12
C ALA A 201 0.30 23.09 24.99
N TYR A 202 0.61 21.78 24.93
CA TYR A 202 0.00 20.77 25.80
C TYR A 202 0.21 21.11 27.28
N ASN A 203 1.44 21.37 27.72
CA ASN A 203 1.72 21.63 29.13
C ASN A 203 0.96 22.85 29.66
N ALA A 204 0.86 23.92 28.88
CA ALA A 204 0.08 25.10 29.24
C ALA A 204 -1.43 24.79 29.35
N GLY A 205 -1.95 24.01 28.40
CA GLY A 205 -3.34 23.59 28.40
C GLY A 205 -3.71 22.65 29.54
N HIS A 206 -2.92 21.60 29.72
CA HIS A 206 -3.08 20.62 30.78
C HIS A 206 -2.97 21.27 32.17
N ALA A 207 -2.00 22.17 32.39
CA ALA A 207 -1.88 22.94 33.63
C ALA A 207 -3.14 23.76 33.91
N THR A 208 -3.69 24.42 32.88
CA THR A 208 -4.91 25.22 33.00
C THR A 208 -6.12 24.33 33.33
N ALA A 209 -6.24 23.18 32.67
CA ALA A 209 -7.29 22.20 32.93
C ALA A 209 -7.19 21.63 34.36
N ILE A 210 -5.99 21.35 34.87
CA ILE A 210 -5.75 20.96 36.27
C ILE A 210 -6.27 22.05 37.23
N GLN A 211 -5.97 23.33 36.98
CA GLN A 211 -6.47 24.41 37.84
C GLN A 211 -7.99 24.50 37.80
N LYS A 212 -8.60 24.28 36.63
CA LYS A 212 -10.05 24.21 36.45
C LYS A 212 -10.64 23.05 37.27
N ALA A 213 -10.03 21.88 37.24
CA ALA A 213 -10.43 20.71 38.03
C ALA A 213 -10.33 21.00 39.54
N ILE A 214 -9.22 21.59 40.01
CA ILE A 214 -9.02 21.98 41.41
C ILE A 214 -10.11 22.94 41.87
N SER A 215 -10.57 23.86 41.01
CA SER A 215 -11.64 24.81 41.34
C SER A 215 -13.02 24.17 41.55
N GLY A 216 -13.23 22.91 41.14
CA GLY A 216 -14.52 22.21 41.29
C GLY A 216 -15.24 21.92 39.98
N ASP A 217 -14.74 22.40 38.84
CA ASP A 217 -15.36 22.22 37.54
C ASP A 217 -14.68 21.08 36.76
N LEU A 218 -15.12 19.84 37.02
CA LEU A 218 -14.55 18.64 36.38
C LEU A 218 -14.88 18.57 34.89
N ASP A 219 -16.13 18.85 34.51
CA ASP A 219 -16.57 18.81 33.12
C ASP A 219 -15.84 19.86 32.27
N GLY A 220 -15.74 21.09 32.77
CA GLY A 220 -14.98 22.14 32.11
C GLY A 220 -13.48 21.83 32.05
N ALA A 221 -12.94 21.16 33.07
CA ALA A 221 -11.55 20.71 33.06
C ALA A 221 -11.30 19.63 32.00
N TYR A 222 -12.17 18.62 31.89
CA TYR A 222 -12.04 17.60 30.86
C TYR A 222 -12.18 18.15 29.45
N ALA A 223 -13.15 19.02 29.20
CA ALA A 223 -13.30 19.67 27.89
C ALA A 223 -12.07 20.51 27.52
N MET A 224 -11.51 21.23 28.50
CA MET A 224 -10.28 22.00 28.32
C MET A 224 -9.07 21.10 28.11
N ASN A 225 -9.00 19.96 28.82
CA ASN A 225 -7.92 18.99 28.66
C ASN A 225 -7.94 18.32 27.30
N ALA A 226 -9.12 17.93 26.80
CA ALA A 226 -9.28 17.39 25.45
C ALA A 226 -8.72 18.36 24.39
N PHE A 227 -8.98 19.66 24.55
CA PHE A 227 -8.40 20.68 23.68
C PHE A 227 -6.85 20.73 23.76
N ALA A 228 -6.29 20.48 24.94
CA ALA A 228 -4.83 20.39 25.11
C ALA A 228 -4.25 19.07 24.56
N ASP A 229 -4.99 17.96 24.70
CA ASP A 229 -4.59 16.62 24.28
C ASP A 229 -4.38 16.54 22.77
N HIS A 230 -4.98 17.41 21.97
CA HIS A 230 -4.64 17.58 20.55
C HIS A 230 -3.12 17.74 20.34
N PHE A 231 -2.48 18.66 21.07
CA PHE A 231 -1.03 18.90 20.96
C PHE A 231 -0.19 17.76 21.59
N LEU A 232 -0.78 16.98 22.50
CA LEU A 232 -0.17 15.74 22.99
C LEU A 232 -0.18 14.67 21.90
N GLU A 233 -1.29 14.50 21.20
CA GLU A 233 -1.45 13.56 20.09
C GLU A 233 -0.50 13.88 18.93
N ASP A 234 -0.27 15.16 18.63
CA ASP A 234 0.75 15.59 17.66
C ASP A 234 2.15 15.09 18.04
N SER A 235 2.45 14.96 19.33
CA SER A 235 3.72 14.39 19.79
C SER A 235 3.86 12.90 19.51
N PHE A 236 2.83 12.22 18.98
CA PHE A 236 2.89 10.82 18.51
C PHE A 236 2.97 10.71 16.98
N SER A 237 3.18 11.82 16.26
CA SER A 237 3.33 11.87 14.81
C SER A 237 4.77 12.22 14.40
N ALA A 238 5.38 11.41 13.53
CA ALA A 238 6.81 11.51 13.22
C ALA A 238 7.18 12.86 12.59
N GLY A 239 6.33 13.33 11.70
CA GLY A 239 6.43 14.59 10.98
C GLY A 239 6.31 15.77 11.93
N HIS A 240 5.37 15.71 12.88
CA HIS A 240 5.22 16.73 13.93
C HIS A 240 6.42 16.77 14.87
N LEU A 241 7.01 15.62 15.22
CA LEU A 241 8.17 15.55 16.10
C LEU A 241 9.46 16.12 15.49
N ARG A 242 9.72 15.85 14.20
CA ARG A 242 11.04 16.09 13.60
C ARG A 242 11.07 17.28 12.64
N THR A 243 9.94 17.68 12.06
CA THR A 243 9.91 18.81 11.12
C THR A 243 10.22 20.11 11.87
N PRO A 244 11.26 20.86 11.48
CA PRO A 244 11.61 22.13 12.13
C PRO A 244 10.67 23.25 11.66
N ARG A 245 9.36 23.11 11.92
CA ARG A 245 8.28 23.92 11.36
C ARG A 245 8.48 25.42 11.55
N ARG A 246 8.87 25.83 12.76
CA ARG A 246 9.14 27.24 13.11
C ARG A 246 10.26 27.85 12.28
N LEU A 247 11.28 27.06 11.94
CA LEU A 247 12.42 27.48 11.13
C LEU A 247 12.11 27.38 9.62
N LEU A 248 11.18 26.50 9.23
CA LEU A 248 10.65 26.34 7.88
C LEU A 248 9.33 27.10 7.71
N HIS A 249 9.35 28.39 8.06
CA HIS A 249 8.23 29.30 7.89
C HIS A 249 8.70 30.59 7.23
N GLY A 250 7.96 31.08 6.23
CA GLY A 250 8.23 32.35 5.58
C GLY A 250 6.96 33.18 5.44
N THR A 251 6.93 34.38 6.03
CA THR A 251 5.78 35.29 5.90
C THR A 251 5.58 35.79 4.46
N VAL A 252 6.63 35.74 3.63
CA VAL A 252 6.61 36.13 2.21
C VAL A 252 6.87 34.93 1.29
N ASP A 253 7.75 34.00 1.70
CA ASP A 253 8.09 32.81 0.92
C ASP A 253 7.38 31.56 1.44
N PHE A 254 6.18 31.31 0.91
CA PHE A 254 5.37 30.13 1.21
C PHE A 254 6.02 28.80 0.78
N THR A 255 7.15 28.82 0.05
CA THR A 255 7.85 27.60 -0.34
C THR A 255 8.59 26.95 0.82
N ALA A 256 8.90 27.70 1.89
CA ALA A 256 9.41 27.16 3.13
C ALA A 256 8.36 26.28 3.84
N ASP A 257 7.10 26.72 3.90
CA ASP A 257 6.00 25.95 4.49
C ASP A 257 5.72 24.67 3.65
N PHE A 258 5.86 24.73 2.33
CA PHE A 258 5.80 23.51 1.50
C PHE A 258 6.98 22.56 1.76
N CYS A 259 8.17 23.08 2.06
CA CYS A 259 9.32 22.25 2.47
C CYS A 259 9.05 21.56 3.80
N ALA A 260 8.49 22.27 4.78
CA ALA A 260 8.02 21.69 6.04
C ALA A 260 7.03 20.56 5.76
N LYS A 261 6.04 20.80 4.89
CA LYS A 261 5.06 19.78 4.49
C LYS A 261 5.70 18.53 3.88
N TYR A 262 6.69 18.67 3.00
CA TYR A 262 7.35 17.51 2.41
C TYR A 262 8.10 16.67 3.43
N MET A 263 8.80 17.30 4.37
CA MET A 263 9.47 16.58 5.46
C MET A 263 8.46 15.89 6.37
N HIS A 264 7.42 16.63 6.77
CA HIS A 264 6.32 16.14 7.57
C HIS A 264 5.69 14.87 6.98
N ASP A 265 5.25 14.93 5.72
CA ASP A 265 4.60 13.81 5.05
C ASP A 265 5.56 12.61 4.85
N GLU A 266 6.86 12.86 4.60
CA GLU A 266 7.86 11.81 4.44
C GLU A 266 8.10 11.05 5.75
N ASP A 267 8.28 11.77 6.84
CA ASP A 267 8.53 11.21 8.16
C ASP A 267 7.33 10.42 8.66
N ASN A 268 6.11 10.94 8.46
CA ASN A 268 4.86 10.26 8.82
C ASN A 268 4.66 8.95 8.06
N ALA A 269 4.91 8.95 6.75
CA ALA A 269 4.69 7.79 5.91
C ALA A 269 5.74 6.68 6.11
N ILE A 270 7.02 7.04 6.20
CA ILE A 270 8.12 6.07 6.35
C ILE A 270 8.28 5.61 7.81
N GLY A 271 8.01 6.51 8.76
CA GLY A 271 8.22 6.31 10.18
C GLY A 271 9.67 6.53 10.63
N ILE A 272 9.84 6.78 11.92
CA ILE A 272 11.12 6.97 12.60
C ILE A 272 11.21 6.05 13.83
N GLY A 273 12.41 5.73 14.29
CA GLY A 273 12.59 5.08 15.59
C GLY A 273 12.34 6.08 16.72
N ALA A 274 11.53 5.72 17.70
CA ALA A 274 11.25 6.54 18.87
C ALA A 274 11.47 5.76 20.17
N LYS A 275 11.69 6.51 21.27
CA LYS A 275 11.77 5.96 22.63
C LYS A 275 10.98 6.79 23.62
N ASP A 276 10.36 6.12 24.59
CA ASP A 276 9.78 6.76 25.76
C ASP A 276 10.89 7.12 26.79
N PRO A 277 10.60 7.91 27.84
CA PRO A 277 11.58 8.21 28.89
C PRO A 277 12.12 6.97 29.62
N GLY A 278 11.37 5.86 29.61
CA GLY A 278 11.80 4.57 30.15
C GLY A 278 12.78 3.81 29.25
N GLY A 279 12.99 4.27 28.02
CA GLY A 279 13.92 3.68 27.05
C GLY A 279 13.32 2.58 26.17
N HIS A 280 12.02 2.27 26.27
CA HIS A 280 11.37 1.32 25.37
C HIS A 280 11.32 1.92 23.96
N SER A 281 11.64 1.12 22.95
CA SER A 281 11.78 1.60 21.57
C SER A 281 10.69 1.03 20.67
N TRP A 282 10.16 1.85 19.77
CA TRP A 282 9.21 1.42 18.72
C TRP A 282 9.41 2.21 17.43
N THR A 283 8.72 1.80 16.36
CA THR A 283 8.61 2.60 15.13
C THR A 283 7.38 3.49 15.22
N LEU A 284 7.62 4.79 15.12
CA LEU A 284 6.61 5.83 15.18
C LEU A 284 6.33 6.30 13.75
N TYR A 285 5.14 6.00 13.25
CA TYR A 285 4.55 6.66 12.09
C TYR A 285 3.74 7.86 12.58
N GLY A 286 3.07 8.58 11.68
CA GLY A 286 2.20 9.68 12.10
C GLY A 286 1.01 9.83 11.20
N ASP A 287 0.70 11.07 10.89
CA ASP A 287 -0.47 11.48 10.14
C ASP A 287 -0.77 10.60 8.92
N LYS A 288 -2.04 10.17 8.77
CA LYS A 288 -2.57 9.25 7.74
C LYS A 288 -2.11 7.80 7.89
N ARG A 289 -1.37 7.51 8.95
CA ARG A 289 -0.86 6.18 9.31
C ARG A 289 -1.19 5.86 10.77
N ALA A 290 -1.89 6.73 11.51
CA ALA A 290 -2.15 6.50 12.94
C ALA A 290 -2.99 5.23 13.14
N LEU A 291 -3.95 5.01 12.24
CA LEU A 291 -4.86 3.86 12.23
C LEU A 291 -4.37 2.68 11.35
N ASP A 292 -3.16 2.75 10.80
CA ASP A 292 -2.52 1.60 10.14
C ASP A 292 -2.14 0.55 11.19
N SER A 293 -2.37 -0.73 10.85
CA SER A 293 -1.87 -1.89 11.57
C SER A 293 -0.37 -1.83 11.94
N LEU A 294 0.46 -1.22 11.08
CA LEU A 294 1.90 -1.07 11.36
C LEU A 294 2.19 -0.05 12.46
N ASN A 295 1.22 0.82 12.80
CA ASN A 295 1.34 1.85 13.82
C ASN A 295 0.60 1.47 15.12
N ASP A 296 0.17 0.22 15.28
CA ASP A 296 -0.63 -0.23 16.43
C ASP A 296 0.05 0.03 17.79
N ASP A 297 1.36 -0.20 17.91
CA ASP A 297 2.12 0.07 19.15
C ASP A 297 2.13 1.57 19.48
N ASN A 298 2.42 2.42 18.49
CA ASN A 298 2.40 3.88 18.65
C ASN A 298 0.99 4.40 18.99
N ARG A 299 -0.06 3.88 18.33
CA ARG A 299 -1.45 4.23 18.60
C ARG A 299 -1.85 3.85 20.04
N THR A 300 -1.48 2.66 20.49
CA THR A 300 -1.75 2.21 21.86
C THR A 300 -1.10 3.13 22.88
N ARG A 301 0.17 3.51 22.65
CA ARG A 301 0.90 4.44 23.52
C ARG A 301 0.28 5.84 23.54
N CYS A 302 -0.21 6.31 22.40
CA CYS A 302 -0.91 7.59 22.31
C CYS A 302 -2.19 7.55 23.15
N VAL A 303 -3.02 6.51 23.02
CA VAL A 303 -4.23 6.32 23.84
C VAL A 303 -3.88 6.23 25.33
N ASP A 304 -2.83 5.49 25.71
CA ASP A 304 -2.38 5.40 27.11
C ASP A 304 -1.93 6.77 27.66
N SER A 305 -1.27 7.59 26.83
CA SER A 305 -0.83 8.94 27.18
C SER A 305 -2.01 9.88 27.42
N VAL A 306 -2.99 9.90 26.51
CA VAL A 306 -4.22 10.70 26.65
C VAL A 306 -5.07 10.20 27.83
N GLN A 307 -5.13 8.88 28.05
CA GLN A 307 -5.80 8.30 29.21
C GLN A 307 -5.11 8.72 30.53
N ALA A 308 -3.79 8.78 30.57
CA ALA A 308 -3.03 9.27 31.72
C ALA A 308 -3.30 10.75 31.98
N SER A 309 -3.33 11.59 30.93
CA SER A 309 -3.73 13.00 30.98
C SER A 309 -5.12 13.17 31.63
N ALA A 310 -6.14 12.46 31.16
CA ALA A 310 -7.49 12.52 31.74
C ALA A 310 -7.55 11.99 33.20
N ASN A 311 -6.78 10.96 33.54
CA ASN A 311 -6.71 10.45 34.91
C ASN A 311 -6.13 11.49 35.88
N GLU A 312 -5.14 12.28 35.44
CA GLU A 312 -4.56 13.37 36.24
C GLU A 312 -5.56 14.49 36.50
N ILE A 313 -6.40 14.84 35.51
CA ILE A 313 -7.52 15.79 35.70
C ILE A 313 -8.45 15.33 36.82
N TYR A 314 -8.89 14.07 36.80
CA TYR A 314 -9.74 13.53 37.86
C TYR A 314 -9.04 13.51 39.22
N LYS A 315 -7.77 13.10 39.25
CA LYS A 315 -6.96 13.09 40.47
C LYS A 315 -6.89 14.50 41.07
N ALA A 316 -6.59 15.51 40.26
CA ALA A 316 -6.54 16.91 40.70
C ALA A 316 -7.91 17.42 41.19
N TYR A 317 -9.01 17.05 40.53
CA TYR A 317 -10.36 17.34 40.99
C TYR A 317 -10.64 16.74 42.38
N LYS A 318 -10.23 15.49 42.62
CA LYS A 318 -10.47 14.79 43.89
C LYS A 318 -9.57 15.29 45.03
N THR A 319 -8.29 15.51 44.76
CA THR A 319 -7.30 15.88 45.79
C THR A 319 -7.23 17.38 46.02
N ARG A 320 -7.72 18.19 45.08
CA ARG A 320 -7.54 19.65 45.04
C ARG A 320 -6.06 20.06 44.99
N GLN A 321 -5.22 19.22 44.39
CA GLN A 321 -3.77 19.43 44.28
C GLN A 321 -3.32 19.25 42.83
N ALA A 322 -2.37 20.08 42.40
CA ALA A 322 -1.73 19.97 41.10
C ALA A 322 -0.43 19.14 41.22
N PRO A 323 -0.15 18.20 40.28
CA PRO A 323 1.19 17.64 40.14
C PRO A 323 2.19 18.70 39.64
N SER A 324 3.49 18.43 39.83
CA SER A 324 4.54 19.21 39.16
C SER A 324 4.45 19.00 37.64
N PRO A 325 4.72 20.02 36.80
CA PRO A 325 4.78 19.83 35.35
C PRO A 325 5.78 18.75 34.90
N ASP A 326 6.87 18.56 35.63
CA ASP A 326 7.86 17.51 35.37
C ASP A 326 7.33 16.08 35.67
N ASP A 327 6.24 15.99 36.43
CA ASP A 327 5.62 14.72 36.87
C ASP A 327 4.34 14.37 36.08
N TYR A 328 4.01 15.12 35.02
CA TYR A 328 2.85 14.83 34.16
C TYR A 328 2.98 13.42 33.57
N GLN A 329 2.00 12.58 33.88
CA GLN A 329 1.99 11.15 33.57
C GLN A 329 1.87 10.88 32.08
N ALA A 330 1.21 11.76 31.32
CA ALA A 330 1.12 11.65 29.87
C ALA A 330 2.51 11.49 29.21
N TRP A 331 3.52 12.22 29.70
CA TRP A 331 4.87 12.18 29.14
C TRP A 331 5.64 10.89 29.40
N THR A 332 5.15 10.02 30.28
CA THR A 332 5.78 8.69 30.52
C THR A 332 5.60 7.72 29.36
N TYR A 333 4.56 7.90 28.55
CA TYR A 333 4.24 7.07 27.38
C TYR A 333 4.72 7.69 26.07
N ALA A 334 4.83 9.01 26.04
CA ALA A 334 5.16 9.77 24.85
C ALA A 334 6.60 9.52 24.39
N PRO A 335 6.85 9.59 23.07
CA PRO A 335 8.22 9.54 22.54
C PRO A 335 9.03 10.74 23.05
N THR A 336 10.34 10.62 23.09
CA THR A 336 11.26 11.71 23.46
C THR A 336 11.74 12.45 22.21
N LEU A 337 11.86 13.79 22.27
CA LEU A 337 12.41 14.57 21.16
C LEU A 337 13.86 14.18 20.85
N GLU A 338 14.63 13.76 21.85
CA GLU A 338 16.00 13.26 21.66
C GLU A 338 16.02 12.04 20.74
N SER A 339 15.17 11.04 21.01
CA SER A 339 15.10 9.84 20.17
C SER A 339 14.67 10.15 18.73
N ALA A 340 13.67 11.01 18.55
CA ALA A 340 13.17 11.40 17.23
C ALA A 340 14.24 12.13 16.40
N ASN A 341 15.11 12.93 17.05
CA ASN A 341 16.17 13.69 16.41
C ASN A 341 17.54 12.99 16.37
N ALA A 342 17.65 11.78 16.94
CA ALA A 342 18.87 10.98 16.89
C ALA A 342 19.21 10.53 15.46
N HIS A 343 20.34 9.85 15.29
CA HIS A 343 20.67 9.22 14.02
C HIS A 343 19.69 8.05 13.74
N GLN A 344 19.07 8.08 12.56
CA GLN A 344 17.99 7.17 12.13
C GLN A 344 18.31 6.61 10.74
N MET A 345 17.66 5.51 10.35
CA MET A 345 17.76 5.01 8.96
C MET A 345 17.29 6.07 7.95
N LEU A 346 16.14 6.70 8.21
CA LEU A 346 15.65 7.84 7.45
C LEU A 346 16.40 9.11 7.86
N ALA A 347 17.31 9.58 7.01
CA ALA A 347 17.87 10.92 7.12
C ALA A 347 16.73 11.94 7.06
N PRO A 348 16.72 13.03 7.84
CA PRO A 348 15.72 14.08 7.67
C PRO A 348 15.87 14.77 6.30
N LEU A 349 14.80 15.37 5.79
CA LEU A 349 14.89 16.22 4.60
C LEU A 349 15.60 17.55 4.95
N PHE A 350 15.31 18.09 6.13
CA PHE A 350 15.97 19.26 6.71
C PHE A 350 16.43 18.97 8.13
N THR A 351 17.66 19.35 8.47
CA THR A 351 18.14 19.28 9.86
C THR A 351 17.54 20.40 10.70
N SER A 352 17.67 20.33 12.03
CA SER A 352 17.30 21.42 12.94
C SER A 352 18.13 22.70 12.73
N LYS A 353 19.20 22.64 11.95
CA LYS A 353 20.02 23.79 11.51
C LYS A 353 19.61 24.30 10.13
N ILE A 354 18.54 23.76 9.54
CA ILE A 354 18.05 24.11 8.20
C ILE A 354 19.10 23.79 7.13
N GLU A 355 19.80 22.66 7.30
CA GLU A 355 20.60 22.07 6.23
C GLU A 355 19.72 21.06 5.49
N ARG A 356 19.65 21.16 4.16
CA ARG A 356 18.84 20.26 3.33
C ARG A 356 19.63 19.02 2.95
N ARG A 357 18.98 17.86 2.87
CA ARG A 357 19.55 16.65 2.26
C ARG A 357 20.10 16.97 0.86
N LYS A 358 21.38 16.69 0.60
CA LYS A 358 22.07 17.05 -0.65
C LYS A 358 21.50 16.31 -1.86
N LYS A 359 21.26 15.00 -1.72
CA LYS A 359 20.56 14.17 -2.71
C LYS A 359 19.18 13.83 -2.15
N ILE A 360 18.17 14.65 -2.45
CA ILE A 360 16.87 14.59 -1.77
C ILE A 360 16.18 13.22 -1.86
N GLU A 361 16.36 12.46 -2.95
CA GLU A 361 15.76 11.14 -3.13
C GLU A 361 16.48 10.03 -2.35
N ASN A 362 17.75 10.24 -1.95
CA ASN A 362 18.51 9.22 -1.22
C ASN A 362 18.32 9.36 0.29
N ARG A 363 17.19 8.83 0.77
CA ARG A 363 16.73 8.87 2.17
C ARG A 363 17.67 8.20 3.18
N TRP A 364 18.56 7.32 2.72
CA TRP A 364 19.55 6.63 3.56
C TRP A 364 20.77 7.48 3.90
N LEU A 365 21.06 8.50 3.08
CA LEU A 365 22.32 9.23 3.15
C LEU A 365 22.18 10.51 3.97
N TRP A 366 22.79 10.51 5.15
CA TRP A 366 22.95 11.68 6.02
C TRP A 366 24.04 12.63 5.50
N ASN A 367 23.78 13.25 4.35
CA ASN A 367 24.67 14.22 3.74
C ASN A 367 23.87 15.48 3.38
N PHE A 368 24.25 16.61 3.96
CA PHE A 368 23.47 17.84 3.95
C PHE A 368 24.22 19.00 3.31
N THR A 369 23.49 20.03 2.91
CA THR A 369 24.03 21.24 2.30
C THR A 369 23.23 22.47 2.73
N THR A 370 23.90 23.61 2.79
CA THR A 370 23.30 24.94 2.96
C THR A 370 23.14 25.68 1.63
N ASP A 371 23.67 25.13 0.53
CA ASP A 371 23.58 25.70 -0.82
C ASP A 371 22.34 25.18 -1.55
N TYR A 372 21.18 25.77 -1.24
CA TYR A 372 19.90 25.43 -1.85
C TYR A 372 18.90 26.58 -1.69
N TRP A 373 17.78 26.51 -2.42
CA TRP A 373 16.63 27.38 -2.23
C TRP A 373 15.39 26.55 -1.86
N PHE A 374 14.47 27.11 -1.07
CA PHE A 374 13.22 26.42 -0.71
C PHE A 374 12.39 26.08 -1.95
N TRP A 375 12.18 27.05 -2.85
CA TRP A 375 11.42 26.84 -4.08
C TRP A 375 12.03 25.75 -4.97
N SER A 376 13.37 25.69 -5.10
CA SER A 376 14.02 24.67 -5.93
C SER A 376 13.83 23.29 -5.31
N THR A 377 13.89 23.20 -3.98
CA THR A 377 13.63 21.97 -3.23
C THR A 377 12.18 21.49 -3.43
N VAL A 378 11.20 22.39 -3.37
CA VAL A 378 9.79 22.07 -3.64
C VAL A 378 9.61 21.48 -5.03
N VAL A 379 10.28 22.06 -6.04
CA VAL A 379 10.24 21.59 -7.43
C VAL A 379 10.91 20.23 -7.57
N GLU A 380 12.06 20.01 -6.94
CA GLU A 380 12.76 18.72 -6.95
C GLU A 380 11.89 17.62 -6.32
N CYS A 381 11.32 17.87 -5.12
CA CYS A 381 10.42 16.92 -4.45
C CYS A 381 9.22 16.57 -5.34
N TRP A 382 8.58 17.59 -5.94
CA TRP A 382 7.42 17.41 -6.81
C TRP A 382 7.75 16.61 -8.08
N LYS A 383 8.89 16.91 -8.74
CA LYS A 383 9.28 16.25 -9.99
C LYS A 383 9.75 14.81 -9.79
N SER A 384 10.36 14.50 -8.64
CA SER A 384 10.85 13.15 -8.34
C SER A 384 9.75 12.08 -8.31
N GLY A 385 8.55 12.47 -7.86
CA GLY A 385 7.48 11.54 -7.54
C GLY A 385 7.72 10.71 -6.27
N SER A 386 8.86 10.87 -5.59
CA SER A 386 9.23 10.14 -4.36
C SER A 386 8.38 10.51 -3.15
N TRP A 387 7.66 11.64 -3.20
CA TRP A 387 6.69 12.10 -2.21
C TRP A 387 5.23 11.84 -2.60
N ASN A 388 4.99 11.14 -3.71
CA ASN A 388 3.64 10.64 -4.00
C ASN A 388 3.35 9.45 -3.10
N TYR A 389 2.16 9.41 -2.51
CA TYR A 389 1.75 8.27 -1.71
C TYR A 389 1.55 7.01 -2.58
N PRO A 390 1.95 5.80 -2.10
CA PRO A 390 2.69 5.56 -0.86
C PRO A 390 4.16 6.00 -0.95
N ILE A 391 4.64 6.66 0.11
CA ILE A 391 6.01 7.16 0.21
C ILE A 391 6.89 6.05 0.79
N HIS A 392 7.96 5.66 0.10
CA HIS A 392 8.84 4.56 0.51
C HIS A 392 10.30 4.98 0.63
N MET A 393 11.04 4.34 1.54
CA MET A 393 12.47 4.62 1.77
C MET A 393 13.34 4.64 0.50
N ASN A 394 13.01 3.84 -0.53
CA ASN A 394 13.81 3.73 -1.75
C ASN A 394 13.29 4.57 -2.94
N GLY A 395 12.21 5.34 -2.77
CA GLY A 395 11.58 6.12 -3.84
C GLY A 395 10.27 5.52 -4.34
N PRO A 396 9.74 5.95 -5.50
CA PRO A 396 8.47 5.47 -6.01
C PRO A 396 8.58 4.02 -6.48
N ILE A 397 7.59 3.19 -6.13
CA ILE A 397 7.51 1.82 -6.62
C ILE A 397 7.32 1.84 -8.14
N LYS A 398 8.21 1.16 -8.86
CA LYS A 398 8.19 0.97 -10.32
C LYS A 398 7.50 -0.33 -10.72
N ILE A 399 7.44 -1.32 -9.83
CA ILE A 399 6.87 -2.65 -10.07
C ILE A 399 5.97 -3.01 -8.88
N ILE A 400 4.70 -3.34 -9.12
CA ILE A 400 3.84 -3.76 -8.00
C ILE A 400 4.36 -5.06 -7.39
N PRO A 401 4.27 -5.21 -6.06
CA PRO A 401 4.48 -6.50 -5.41
C PRO A 401 3.60 -7.58 -6.03
N TRP A 402 4.11 -8.80 -6.15
CA TRP A 402 3.45 -9.95 -6.78
C TRP A 402 2.97 -9.73 -8.22
N SER A 403 3.54 -8.78 -8.96
CA SER A 403 3.26 -8.61 -10.38
C SER A 403 3.43 -9.95 -11.09
N SER A 404 2.43 -10.36 -11.88
CA SER A 404 2.63 -11.45 -12.84
C SER A 404 3.84 -11.11 -13.72
N VAL A 405 4.64 -12.11 -14.03
CA VAL A 405 5.77 -11.99 -14.94
C VAL A 405 5.44 -12.80 -16.18
N ALA A 406 5.50 -12.20 -17.35
CA ALA A 406 5.38 -12.93 -18.62
C ALA A 406 6.63 -12.69 -19.46
N VAL A 407 7.06 -13.71 -20.20
CA VAL A 407 8.29 -13.65 -20.99
C VAL A 407 8.07 -14.22 -22.38
N THR A 408 8.71 -13.62 -23.38
CA THR A 408 8.82 -14.21 -24.70
C THR A 408 10.16 -13.89 -25.35
N THR A 409 10.61 -14.77 -26.25
CA THR A 409 11.90 -14.69 -26.95
C THR A 409 11.68 -14.43 -28.44
N PRO A 410 11.39 -13.18 -28.84
CA PRO A 410 11.00 -12.89 -30.21
C PRO A 410 12.07 -13.27 -31.24
N ARG A 411 13.34 -13.13 -30.92
CA ARG A 411 14.44 -13.58 -31.78
C ARG A 411 15.48 -14.29 -30.93
N VAL A 412 16.36 -15.05 -31.56
CA VAL A 412 17.55 -15.59 -30.87
C VAL A 412 18.26 -14.39 -30.24
N ARG A 413 18.47 -14.44 -28.92
CA ARG A 413 19.08 -13.37 -28.11
C ARG A 413 18.19 -12.15 -27.82
N HIS A 414 16.95 -12.08 -28.28
CA HIS A 414 16.05 -10.99 -27.87
C HIS A 414 15.03 -11.52 -26.87
N ILE A 415 14.95 -10.88 -25.71
CA ILE A 415 14.02 -11.25 -24.63
C ILE A 415 13.13 -10.06 -24.33
N HIS A 416 11.82 -10.31 -24.20
CA HIS A 416 10.87 -9.36 -23.64
C HIS A 416 10.33 -9.93 -22.33
N VAL A 417 10.45 -9.15 -21.25
CA VAL A 417 9.85 -9.44 -19.94
C VAL A 417 8.80 -8.37 -19.64
N PHE A 418 7.58 -8.81 -19.33
CA PHE A 418 6.44 -7.97 -19.02
C PHE A 418 6.09 -8.06 -17.54
N TYR A 419 5.82 -6.92 -16.93
CA TYR A 419 5.44 -6.75 -15.53
C TYR A 419 4.62 -5.46 -15.37
N GLN A 420 3.95 -5.29 -14.25
CA GLN A 420 3.01 -4.22 -14.00
C GLN A 420 3.56 -3.18 -13.02
N ASN A 421 3.29 -1.90 -13.29
CA ASN A 421 3.58 -0.80 -12.38
C ASN A 421 2.37 -0.45 -11.48
N PRO A 422 2.53 0.37 -10.42
CA PRO A 422 1.44 0.70 -9.50
C PRO A 422 0.23 1.44 -10.08
N SER A 423 0.34 2.00 -11.29
CA SER A 423 -0.80 2.63 -11.97
C SER A 423 -1.60 1.67 -12.86
N GLY A 424 -1.27 0.37 -12.82
CA GLY A 424 -1.89 -0.67 -13.63
C GLY A 424 -1.30 -0.78 -15.04
N GLY A 425 -0.29 0.03 -15.36
CA GLY A 425 0.39 0.02 -16.63
C GLY A 425 1.32 -1.19 -16.80
N ILE A 426 1.24 -1.86 -17.96
CA ILE A 426 2.14 -2.96 -18.32
C ILE A 426 3.41 -2.38 -18.96
N LEU A 427 4.53 -2.61 -18.28
CA LEU A 427 5.87 -2.26 -18.73
C LEU A 427 6.49 -3.44 -19.48
N LYS A 428 7.48 -3.15 -20.32
CA LYS A 428 8.29 -4.14 -21.02
C LYS A 428 9.76 -3.81 -20.83
N ALA A 429 10.49 -4.70 -20.19
CA ALA A 429 11.94 -4.74 -20.30
C ALA A 429 12.32 -5.52 -21.56
N GLN A 430 13.24 -4.98 -22.34
CA GLN A 430 13.79 -5.63 -23.52
C GLN A 430 15.32 -5.70 -23.42
N SER A 431 15.90 -6.81 -23.87
CA SER A 431 17.35 -6.96 -23.95
C SER A 431 17.77 -7.77 -25.17
N GLU A 432 18.96 -7.46 -25.68
CA GLU A 432 19.69 -8.21 -26.71
C GLU A 432 20.87 -8.91 -26.03
N HIS A 433 20.85 -10.24 -25.91
CA HIS A 433 21.66 -10.98 -24.94
C HIS A 433 22.47 -12.17 -25.46
N LEU A 434 23.77 -12.20 -25.12
CA LEU A 434 24.61 -13.41 -25.03
C LEU A 434 25.02 -13.74 -23.58
N ASP A 435 25.28 -12.73 -22.73
CA ASP A 435 26.13 -12.89 -21.52
C ASP A 435 25.56 -12.24 -20.23
N GLY A 436 24.24 -12.06 -20.09
CA GLY A 436 23.60 -11.70 -18.80
C GLY A 436 23.65 -10.23 -18.36
N LEU A 437 24.38 -9.33 -19.03
CA LEU A 437 24.31 -7.87 -18.86
C LEU A 437 23.08 -7.17 -19.53
N TRP A 438 22.04 -6.81 -18.79
CA TRP A 438 20.99 -5.91 -19.33
C TRP A 438 21.63 -4.56 -19.72
N GLY A 439 21.82 -4.32 -21.03
CA GLY A 439 22.52 -3.13 -21.52
C GLY A 439 21.80 -1.81 -21.20
N GLY A 440 22.48 -0.92 -20.46
CA GLY A 440 22.05 0.46 -20.19
C GLY A 440 20.88 0.57 -19.21
N GLU A 441 20.57 1.79 -18.73
CA GLU A 441 19.21 2.04 -18.25
C GLU A 441 18.24 1.47 -19.30
N PRO A 442 17.23 0.66 -18.91
CA PRO A 442 16.35 0.02 -19.86
C PRO A 442 15.86 1.06 -20.87
N THR A 443 16.21 0.90 -22.14
CA THR A 443 15.62 1.70 -23.24
C THR A 443 14.14 1.35 -23.46
N GLY A 444 13.58 0.45 -22.64
CA GLY A 444 12.15 0.35 -22.43
C GLY A 444 11.66 1.63 -21.76
N SER A 445 10.89 2.42 -22.51
CA SER A 445 10.15 3.58 -22.00
C SER A 445 9.67 3.33 -20.56
N SER A 446 9.93 4.29 -19.66
CA SER A 446 9.26 4.36 -18.36
C SER A 446 7.73 4.48 -18.48
N SER A 447 7.22 4.64 -19.71
CA SER A 447 5.80 4.65 -20.02
C SER A 447 5.26 3.23 -20.28
N PRO A 448 4.11 2.88 -19.69
CA PRO A 448 3.39 1.67 -20.02
C PRO A 448 3.11 1.51 -21.53
N ILE A 449 3.12 0.27 -22.02
CA ILE A 449 2.67 -0.07 -23.38
C ILE A 449 1.15 0.03 -23.47
N PHE A 450 0.46 -0.43 -22.43
CA PHE A 450 -0.98 -0.40 -22.26
C PHE A 450 -1.33 -0.49 -20.76
N LYS A 451 -2.61 -0.34 -20.42
CA LYS A 451 -3.12 -0.44 -19.04
C LYS A 451 -3.96 -1.72 -18.88
N ALA A 452 -3.85 -2.34 -17.73
CA ALA A 452 -4.62 -3.52 -17.31
C ALA A 452 -5.17 -3.31 -15.89
N MET A 453 -6.02 -4.22 -15.42
CA MET A 453 -6.37 -4.23 -13.99
C MET A 453 -5.14 -4.48 -13.12
N LEU A 454 -5.11 -3.91 -11.91
CA LEU A 454 -4.03 -4.17 -10.95
C LEU A 454 -3.96 -5.66 -10.60
N TYR A 455 -2.75 -6.19 -10.53
CA TYR A 455 -2.46 -7.61 -10.32
C TYR A 455 -3.02 -8.52 -11.41
N THR A 456 -3.15 -8.01 -12.65
CA THR A 456 -3.57 -8.84 -13.78
C THR A 456 -2.64 -10.05 -13.94
N PRO A 457 -3.17 -11.26 -14.22
CA PRO A 457 -2.34 -12.33 -14.75
C PRO A 457 -1.77 -11.90 -16.12
N LEU A 458 -0.58 -12.38 -16.46
CA LEU A 458 0.06 -12.14 -17.74
C LEU A 458 0.53 -13.43 -18.38
N ALA A 459 0.27 -13.60 -19.67
CA ALA A 459 0.91 -14.58 -20.52
C ALA A 459 1.42 -13.92 -21.80
N ALA A 460 2.54 -14.38 -22.34
CA ALA A 460 3.10 -13.82 -23.56
C ALA A 460 3.57 -14.93 -24.51
N ILE A 461 3.30 -14.75 -25.80
CA ILE A 461 3.79 -15.61 -26.88
C ILE A 461 4.42 -14.77 -27.97
N SER A 462 5.28 -15.40 -28.77
CA SER A 462 5.79 -14.79 -29.99
C SER A 462 5.97 -15.83 -31.09
N PHE A 463 5.77 -15.41 -32.33
CA PHE A 463 5.90 -16.26 -33.51
C PHE A 463 6.34 -15.44 -34.73
N ASN A 464 6.85 -16.12 -35.76
CA ASN A 464 7.19 -15.47 -37.02
C ASN A 464 5.97 -15.49 -37.94
N SER A 465 5.68 -14.36 -38.56
CA SER A 465 4.75 -14.23 -39.68
C SER A 465 5.52 -13.97 -40.97
N GLY A 466 4.85 -14.06 -42.12
CA GLY A 466 5.45 -13.68 -43.42
C GLY A 466 5.94 -12.23 -43.49
N LYS A 467 5.52 -11.38 -42.54
CA LYS A 467 5.88 -9.95 -42.45
C LYS A 467 6.84 -9.62 -41.31
N GLY A 468 7.35 -10.62 -40.59
CA GLY A 468 8.30 -10.43 -39.49
C GLY A 468 7.80 -11.01 -38.17
N LYS A 469 8.30 -10.47 -37.06
CA LYS A 469 8.05 -11.05 -35.73
C LYS A 469 6.81 -10.47 -35.06
N GLU A 470 5.96 -11.35 -34.56
CA GLU A 470 4.73 -11.03 -33.86
C GLU A 470 4.87 -11.34 -32.36
N VAL A 471 4.30 -10.49 -31.50
CA VAL A 471 4.17 -10.73 -30.05
C VAL A 471 2.72 -10.54 -29.64
N ARG A 472 2.22 -11.39 -28.74
CA ARG A 472 0.90 -11.24 -28.10
C ARG A 472 1.09 -11.29 -26.59
N VAL A 473 0.42 -10.39 -25.89
CA VAL A 473 0.35 -10.35 -24.42
C VAL A 473 -1.10 -10.46 -24.01
N TYR A 474 -1.41 -11.41 -23.13
CA TYR A 474 -2.76 -11.66 -22.63
C TYR A 474 -2.88 -11.19 -21.19
N TYR A 475 -4.01 -10.56 -20.89
CA TYR A 475 -4.24 -9.89 -19.61
C TYR A 475 -5.75 -9.78 -19.33
N LEU A 476 -6.11 -9.27 -18.15
CA LEU A 476 -7.49 -8.90 -17.80
C LEU A 476 -7.64 -7.38 -17.77
N ASP A 477 -8.74 -6.87 -18.30
CA ASP A 477 -9.12 -5.46 -18.12
C ASP A 477 -9.75 -5.20 -16.73
N GLU A 478 -10.09 -3.94 -16.46
CA GLU A 478 -10.72 -3.50 -15.21
C GLU A 478 -12.11 -4.14 -14.96
N GLN A 479 -12.68 -4.84 -15.95
CA GLN A 479 -13.93 -5.60 -15.85
C GLN A 479 -13.70 -7.12 -15.81
N TYR A 480 -12.44 -7.56 -15.68
CA TYR A 480 -12.04 -8.97 -15.68
C TYR A 480 -12.40 -9.71 -16.98
N PHE A 481 -12.50 -8.98 -18.09
CA PHE A 481 -12.56 -9.62 -19.40
C PHE A 481 -11.17 -9.97 -19.89
N LEU A 482 -11.03 -11.16 -20.49
CA LEU A 482 -9.80 -11.60 -21.13
C LEU A 482 -9.51 -10.75 -22.37
N GLN A 483 -8.32 -10.16 -22.40
CA GLN A 483 -7.85 -9.26 -23.44
C GLN A 483 -6.56 -9.78 -24.09
N GLU A 484 -6.27 -9.25 -25.28
CA GLU A 484 -5.03 -9.46 -26.01
C GLU A 484 -4.47 -8.10 -26.44
N TYR A 485 -3.16 -7.90 -26.27
CA TYR A 485 -2.44 -6.77 -26.84
C TYR A 485 -1.34 -7.28 -27.78
N CYS A 486 -1.36 -6.78 -29.00
CA CYS A 486 -0.59 -7.29 -30.12
C CYS A 486 0.53 -6.33 -30.50
N TYR A 487 1.71 -6.86 -30.79
CA TYR A 487 2.73 -6.16 -31.56
C TYR A 487 2.92 -6.85 -32.90
N SER A 488 2.96 -6.07 -33.98
CA SER A 488 3.30 -6.56 -35.31
C SER A 488 4.55 -5.87 -35.85
N ALA A 489 5.48 -6.66 -36.40
CA ALA A 489 6.66 -6.14 -37.09
C ALA A 489 6.31 -5.42 -38.39
N ASP A 490 5.17 -5.72 -39.01
CA ASP A 490 4.69 -5.06 -40.23
C ASP A 490 4.44 -3.57 -39.99
N THR A 491 3.83 -3.24 -38.85
CA THR A 491 3.48 -1.86 -38.49
C THR A 491 4.48 -1.22 -37.53
N GLY A 492 5.31 -2.04 -36.87
CA GLY A 492 6.20 -1.61 -35.79
C GLY A 492 5.46 -1.09 -34.55
N LYS A 493 4.16 -1.39 -34.41
CA LYS A 493 3.28 -0.79 -33.40
C LYS A 493 2.58 -1.85 -32.54
N TRP A 494 2.24 -1.42 -31.33
CA TRP A 494 1.34 -2.15 -30.46
C TRP A 494 -0.12 -1.72 -30.68
N PHE A 495 -1.07 -2.66 -30.60
CA PHE A 495 -2.50 -2.42 -30.80
C PHE A 495 -3.35 -3.48 -30.06
N PRO A 496 -4.63 -3.17 -29.70
CA PRO A 496 -5.54 -4.16 -29.14
C PRO A 496 -5.81 -5.32 -30.11
N GLY A 497 -5.79 -6.56 -29.61
CA GLY A 497 -6.11 -7.76 -30.35
C GLY A 497 -7.61 -8.07 -30.41
N GLU A 498 -7.99 -9.01 -31.26
CA GLU A 498 -9.40 -9.36 -31.49
C GLU A 498 -10.01 -10.21 -30.38
N LEU A 499 -9.19 -10.82 -29.49
CA LEU A 499 -9.67 -11.65 -28.38
C LEU A 499 -10.64 -10.90 -27.48
N GLY A 500 -10.39 -9.61 -27.24
CA GLY A 500 -11.25 -8.75 -26.41
C GLY A 500 -12.70 -8.66 -26.89
N ASN A 501 -12.93 -8.83 -28.19
CA ASN A 501 -14.26 -8.80 -28.79
C ASN A 501 -15.12 -9.99 -28.36
N MET A 502 -14.51 -11.07 -27.85
CA MET A 502 -15.23 -12.24 -27.35
C MET A 502 -15.91 -12.00 -25.99
N LYS A 503 -15.56 -10.92 -25.27
CA LYS A 503 -16.11 -10.56 -23.94
C LYS A 503 -16.13 -11.74 -22.96
N ILE A 504 -14.98 -12.42 -22.85
CA ILE A 504 -14.82 -13.59 -22.01
C ILE A 504 -14.64 -13.15 -20.56
N GLN A 505 -15.66 -13.36 -19.72
CA GLN A 505 -15.56 -13.12 -18.28
C GLN A 505 -14.70 -14.21 -17.64
N ALA A 506 -13.53 -13.86 -17.11
CA ALA A 506 -12.68 -14.80 -16.41
C ALA A 506 -12.91 -14.75 -14.89
N ALA A 507 -12.49 -15.78 -14.17
CA ALA A 507 -12.44 -15.75 -12.71
C ALA A 507 -11.50 -14.64 -12.24
N THR A 508 -11.87 -13.93 -11.18
CA THR A 508 -11.13 -12.74 -10.70
C THR A 508 -9.72 -13.05 -10.21
N ASN A 509 -9.48 -14.30 -9.80
CA ASN A 509 -8.20 -14.83 -9.34
C ASN A 509 -7.51 -15.76 -10.35
N THR A 510 -7.99 -15.83 -11.60
CA THR A 510 -7.44 -16.74 -12.61
C THR A 510 -5.96 -16.43 -12.93
N SER A 511 -5.23 -17.46 -13.34
CA SER A 511 -4.01 -17.32 -14.14
C SER A 511 -4.33 -17.42 -15.64
N ILE A 512 -3.40 -17.00 -16.50
CA ILE A 512 -3.51 -17.16 -17.96
C ILE A 512 -2.32 -17.98 -18.44
N ALA A 513 -2.57 -18.97 -19.27
CA ALA A 513 -1.53 -19.65 -20.06
C ALA A 513 -1.79 -19.42 -21.55
N ALA A 514 -0.74 -19.23 -22.34
CA ALA A 514 -0.87 -19.10 -23.79
C ALA A 514 0.25 -19.85 -24.51
N ILE A 515 -0.11 -20.50 -25.61
CA ILE A 515 0.82 -21.23 -26.48
C ILE A 515 0.53 -20.92 -27.94
N GLN A 516 1.53 -21.11 -28.78
CA GLN A 516 1.40 -21.06 -30.23
C GLN A 516 2.01 -22.33 -30.84
N SER A 517 1.47 -22.72 -31.98
CA SER A 517 2.05 -23.74 -32.86
C SER A 517 1.87 -23.33 -34.31
N VAL A 518 2.70 -23.87 -35.20
CA VAL A 518 2.63 -23.59 -36.63
C VAL A 518 2.42 -24.91 -37.37
N ASP A 519 1.45 -24.94 -38.28
CA ASP A 519 1.20 -26.12 -39.10
C ASP A 519 2.16 -26.23 -40.31
N PHE A 520 2.00 -27.28 -41.11
CA PHE A 520 2.82 -27.51 -42.30
C PHE A 520 2.59 -26.49 -43.42
N MET A 521 1.48 -25.74 -43.38
CA MET A 521 1.18 -24.66 -44.32
C MET A 521 1.69 -23.30 -43.83
N GLY A 522 2.29 -23.24 -42.63
CA GLY A 522 2.76 -22.00 -42.02
C GLY A 522 1.66 -21.21 -41.30
N VAL A 523 0.47 -21.78 -41.09
CA VAL A 523 -0.61 -21.16 -40.33
C VAL A 523 -0.29 -21.23 -38.85
N VAL A 524 -0.44 -20.10 -38.17
CA VAL A 524 -0.22 -19.98 -36.73
C VAL A 524 -1.52 -20.31 -36.00
N HIS A 525 -1.43 -21.26 -35.07
CA HIS A 525 -2.51 -21.68 -34.18
C HIS A 525 -2.20 -21.23 -32.77
N ILE A 526 -3.11 -20.48 -32.15
CA ILE A 526 -2.94 -19.96 -30.78
C ILE A 526 -3.96 -20.63 -29.87
N ARG A 527 -3.54 -20.98 -28.65
CA ARG A 527 -4.44 -21.41 -27.57
C ARG A 527 -4.19 -20.58 -26.33
N VAL A 528 -5.26 -20.09 -25.70
CA VAL A 528 -5.24 -19.35 -24.44
C VAL A 528 -6.14 -20.05 -23.44
N TYR A 529 -5.67 -20.14 -22.20
CA TYR A 529 -6.37 -20.83 -21.12
C TYR A 529 -6.56 -19.89 -19.94
N CYS A 530 -7.77 -19.84 -19.39
CA CYS A 530 -8.07 -19.21 -18.10
C CYS A 530 -9.21 -19.95 -17.40
N GLN A 531 -9.38 -19.73 -16.09
CA GLN A 531 -10.50 -20.24 -15.33
C GLN A 531 -11.74 -19.36 -15.52
N ASP A 532 -12.88 -20.02 -15.66
CA ASP A 532 -14.18 -19.37 -15.69
C ASP A 532 -14.70 -19.09 -14.27
N ILE A 533 -15.28 -17.91 -14.05
CA ILE A 533 -15.75 -17.45 -12.73
C ILE A 533 -16.88 -18.30 -12.16
N THR A 534 -17.72 -18.89 -13.02
CA THR A 534 -18.93 -19.60 -12.59
C THR A 534 -18.66 -21.06 -12.25
N SER A 535 -17.77 -21.71 -13.00
CA SER A 535 -17.56 -23.15 -12.93
C SER A 535 -16.21 -23.55 -12.30
N GLY A 536 -15.25 -22.64 -12.19
CA GLY A 536 -13.87 -22.96 -11.78
C GLY A 536 -13.11 -23.85 -12.78
N ALA A 537 -13.78 -24.26 -13.87
CA ALA A 537 -13.20 -25.06 -14.93
C ALA A 537 -12.24 -24.23 -15.78
N ILE A 538 -11.18 -24.87 -16.27
CA ILE A 538 -10.25 -24.24 -17.21
C ILE A 538 -10.91 -24.23 -18.59
N LYS A 539 -11.00 -23.06 -19.22
CA LYS A 539 -11.55 -22.87 -20.58
C LYS A 539 -10.42 -22.65 -21.57
N GLU A 540 -10.49 -23.33 -22.72
CA GLU A 540 -9.60 -23.09 -23.87
C GLU A 540 -10.25 -22.10 -24.84
N PHE A 541 -9.46 -21.16 -25.34
CA PHE A 541 -9.82 -20.23 -26.42
C PHE A 541 -8.82 -20.38 -27.55
N CYS A 542 -9.33 -20.57 -28.76
CA CYS A 542 -8.54 -20.97 -29.92
C CYS A 542 -8.52 -19.84 -30.95
N ASN A 543 -7.37 -19.61 -31.57
CA ASN A 543 -7.28 -18.86 -32.82
C ASN A 543 -6.63 -19.72 -33.89
N ASP A 544 -7.42 -20.10 -34.89
CA ASP A 544 -6.98 -20.82 -36.10
C ASP A 544 -7.24 -19.97 -37.36
N GLY A 545 -6.97 -18.67 -37.27
CA GLY A 545 -7.32 -17.65 -38.25
C GLY A 545 -8.45 -16.72 -37.78
N HIS A 546 -9.23 -17.14 -36.79
CA HIS A 546 -10.19 -16.32 -36.05
C HIS A 546 -10.36 -16.91 -34.64
N TRP A 547 -10.80 -16.08 -33.69
CA TRP A 547 -11.02 -16.51 -32.31
C TRP A 547 -12.34 -17.28 -32.12
N PHE A 548 -12.29 -18.41 -31.41
CA PHE A 548 -13.46 -19.21 -31.03
C PHE A 548 -13.25 -19.93 -29.69
N ARG A 549 -14.34 -20.38 -29.07
CA ARG A 549 -14.30 -21.14 -27.79
C ARG A 549 -13.92 -22.59 -28.07
N GLY A 550 -12.89 -23.07 -27.38
CA GLY A 550 -12.40 -24.45 -27.46
C GLY A 550 -12.99 -25.33 -26.36
N GLU A 551 -12.17 -26.25 -25.87
CA GLU A 551 -12.56 -27.27 -24.89
C GLU A 551 -12.76 -26.71 -23.47
N VAL A 552 -13.59 -27.43 -22.70
CA VAL A 552 -13.70 -27.24 -21.24
C VAL A 552 -12.88 -28.34 -20.57
N LEU A 553 -11.80 -27.93 -19.92
CA LEU A 553 -10.85 -28.80 -19.25
C LEU A 553 -11.23 -28.98 -17.77
N PRO A 554 -10.57 -29.89 -17.03
CA PRO A 554 -10.96 -30.22 -15.66
C PRO A 554 -11.05 -29.01 -14.71
N VAL A 555 -11.84 -29.17 -13.66
CA VAL A 555 -11.93 -28.20 -12.56
C VAL A 555 -10.61 -28.22 -11.79
N ALA A 556 -9.93 -27.08 -11.81
CA ALA A 556 -8.71 -26.86 -11.03
C ALA A 556 -9.05 -26.21 -9.68
N LEU A 557 -8.06 -26.12 -8.79
CA LEU A 557 -8.15 -25.25 -7.62
C LEU A 557 -8.51 -23.82 -8.08
N SER A 558 -9.40 -23.15 -7.36
CA SER A 558 -9.74 -21.74 -7.64
C SER A 558 -8.49 -20.88 -7.54
N GLY A 559 -8.15 -20.16 -8.61
CA GLY A 559 -6.93 -19.37 -8.71
C GLY A 559 -5.66 -20.19 -8.98
N SER A 560 -5.81 -21.44 -9.46
CA SER A 560 -4.68 -22.25 -9.90
C SER A 560 -3.87 -21.49 -10.96
N SER A 561 -2.54 -21.47 -10.78
CA SER A 561 -1.65 -21.09 -11.88
C SER A 561 -1.81 -22.08 -13.04
N LEU A 562 -1.75 -21.56 -14.25
CA LEU A 562 -1.86 -22.34 -15.47
C LEU A 562 -0.55 -22.21 -16.26
N ALA A 563 0.03 -23.33 -16.67
CA ALA A 563 1.17 -23.35 -17.57
C ALA A 563 0.90 -24.31 -18.73
N ALA A 564 1.15 -23.87 -19.95
CA ALA A 564 0.90 -24.68 -21.14
C ALA A 564 2.11 -24.72 -22.05
N VAL A 565 2.27 -25.83 -22.77
CA VAL A 565 3.33 -26.03 -23.76
C VAL A 565 2.79 -26.79 -24.96
N ALA A 566 3.13 -26.33 -26.17
CA ALA A 566 2.88 -27.03 -27.43
C ALA A 566 4.20 -27.48 -28.05
N TYR A 567 4.24 -28.69 -28.62
CA TYR A 567 5.43 -29.20 -29.29
C TYR A 567 5.16 -30.24 -30.39
N PRO A 568 5.97 -30.25 -31.47
CA PRO A 568 5.80 -31.17 -32.58
C PRO A 568 6.59 -32.47 -32.38
N TRP A 569 6.08 -33.39 -31.54
CA TRP A 569 6.66 -34.73 -31.33
C TRP A 569 5.68 -35.82 -31.73
N LYS A 570 5.98 -36.60 -32.78
CA LYS A 570 5.04 -37.57 -33.38
C LYS A 570 3.67 -36.93 -33.70
N GLY A 571 3.69 -35.65 -34.10
CA GLY A 571 2.51 -34.79 -34.23
C GLY A 571 2.50 -33.65 -33.21
N LEU A 572 1.52 -32.74 -33.34
CA LEU A 572 1.33 -31.69 -32.36
C LEU A 572 0.85 -32.30 -31.04
N GLN A 573 1.59 -32.04 -29.97
CA GLN A 573 1.24 -32.39 -28.61
C GLN A 573 1.08 -31.11 -27.78
N ILE A 574 0.10 -31.11 -26.89
CA ILE A 574 -0.15 -30.02 -25.94
C ILE A 574 -0.16 -30.62 -24.54
N ARG A 575 0.48 -29.94 -23.60
CA ARG A 575 0.42 -30.24 -22.16
C ARG A 575 -0.01 -28.99 -21.41
N LEU A 576 -0.91 -29.16 -20.46
CA LEU A 576 -1.39 -28.14 -19.55
C LEU A 576 -1.13 -28.60 -18.12
N TYR A 577 -0.54 -27.72 -17.32
CA TYR A 577 -0.23 -27.97 -15.91
C TYR A 577 -1.06 -27.02 -15.04
N TYR A 578 -1.63 -27.57 -13.97
CA TYR A 578 -2.51 -26.88 -13.04
C TYR A 578 -2.48 -27.58 -11.67
N GLN A 579 -3.01 -26.92 -10.66
CA GLN A 579 -3.16 -27.46 -9.32
C GLN A 579 -4.59 -27.91 -9.06
N THR A 580 -4.77 -29.06 -8.41
CA THR A 580 -6.07 -29.58 -8.00
C THR A 580 -6.40 -29.20 -6.56
N VAL A 581 -7.66 -29.41 -6.15
CA VAL A 581 -8.16 -29.08 -4.80
C VAL A 581 -7.45 -29.81 -3.66
N ASP A 582 -6.77 -30.92 -3.95
CA ASP A 582 -5.92 -31.67 -3.01
C ASP A 582 -4.48 -31.13 -2.91
N LEU A 583 -4.24 -29.96 -3.53
CA LEU A 583 -2.98 -29.24 -3.65
C LEU A 583 -1.91 -29.92 -4.51
N SER A 584 -2.25 -31.02 -5.21
CA SER A 584 -1.31 -31.66 -6.13
C SER A 584 -1.24 -30.94 -7.47
N ILE A 585 -0.06 -30.93 -8.07
CA ILE A 585 0.13 -30.40 -9.43
C ILE A 585 -0.09 -31.54 -10.42
N LYS A 586 -0.96 -31.31 -11.40
CA LYS A 586 -1.39 -32.30 -12.40
C LYS A 586 -1.08 -31.83 -13.81
N GLU A 587 -1.00 -32.81 -14.70
CA GLU A 587 -0.86 -32.63 -16.14
C GLU A 587 -2.15 -33.04 -16.86
N HIS A 588 -2.57 -32.26 -17.84
CA HIS A 588 -3.57 -32.64 -18.83
C HIS A 588 -2.94 -32.64 -20.23
N CYS A 589 -3.23 -33.68 -21.00
CA CYS A 589 -2.53 -33.98 -22.24
C CYS A 589 -3.49 -33.97 -23.42
N LYS A 590 -3.00 -33.47 -24.56
CA LYS A 590 -3.62 -33.67 -25.87
C LYS A 590 -2.55 -34.09 -26.86
N ASP A 591 -2.75 -35.24 -27.48
CA ASP A 591 -1.87 -35.75 -28.54
C ASP A 591 -2.53 -35.57 -29.92
N LYS A 592 -1.77 -35.76 -31.00
CA LYS A 592 -2.21 -35.51 -32.37
C LYS A 592 -3.52 -36.25 -32.69
N GLY A 593 -4.58 -35.51 -33.00
CA GLY A 593 -5.89 -36.06 -33.36
C GLY A 593 -6.66 -36.71 -32.21
N GLY A 594 -6.15 -36.63 -30.97
CA GLY A 594 -6.79 -37.17 -29.77
C GLY A 594 -7.66 -36.15 -29.03
N LYS A 595 -8.52 -36.67 -28.15
CA LYS A 595 -9.21 -35.87 -27.12
C LYS A 595 -8.24 -35.55 -25.98
N TRP A 596 -8.57 -34.55 -25.18
CA TRP A 596 -7.85 -34.29 -23.93
C TRP A 596 -7.98 -35.47 -22.95
N PHE A 597 -6.89 -35.79 -22.24
CA PHE A 597 -6.84 -36.86 -21.25
C PHE A 597 -5.92 -36.53 -20.07
N PRO A 598 -6.16 -37.07 -18.86
CA PRO A 598 -5.26 -36.87 -17.71
C PRO A 598 -3.86 -37.47 -17.96
N GLY A 599 -2.81 -36.69 -17.64
CA GLY A 599 -1.44 -37.18 -17.62
C GLY A 599 -1.20 -38.14 -16.45
N LYS A 600 -0.20 -39.02 -16.58
CA LYS A 600 0.16 -40.02 -15.56
C LYS A 600 1.19 -39.52 -14.54
N SER A 601 1.56 -38.25 -14.63
CA SER A 601 2.73 -37.68 -13.97
C SER A 601 2.34 -37.14 -12.59
N ASP A 602 3.11 -37.45 -11.55
CA ASP A 602 2.92 -36.91 -10.20
C ASP A 602 4.03 -35.88 -9.89
N PHE A 603 3.62 -34.63 -9.73
CA PHE A 603 4.51 -33.51 -9.37
C PHE A 603 4.52 -33.24 -7.86
N GLY A 604 3.78 -34.05 -7.07
CA GLY A 604 3.62 -33.86 -5.64
C GLY A 604 2.66 -32.73 -5.27
N LYS A 605 2.65 -32.38 -3.99
CA LYS A 605 1.86 -31.28 -3.43
C LYS A 605 2.69 -30.00 -3.30
N ALA A 606 2.01 -28.87 -3.42
CA ALA A 606 2.58 -27.54 -3.24
C ALA A 606 1.60 -26.64 -2.47
N PRO A 607 2.01 -25.48 -1.93
CA PRO A 607 1.05 -24.50 -1.40
C PRO A 607 -0.07 -24.18 -2.41
N GLY A 608 -1.23 -23.74 -1.95
CA GLY A 608 -2.33 -23.34 -2.83
C GLY A 608 -1.93 -22.18 -3.74
N CYS A 609 -2.42 -22.22 -4.98
CA CYS A 609 -2.26 -21.17 -6.00
C CYS A 609 -0.79 -20.83 -6.29
N VAL A 610 0.11 -21.83 -6.21
CA VAL A 610 1.53 -21.60 -6.53
C VAL A 610 1.71 -21.26 -8.01
N PRO A 611 2.63 -20.34 -8.36
CA PRO A 611 3.01 -20.11 -9.75
C PRO A 611 3.58 -21.38 -10.38
N ILE A 612 3.17 -21.66 -11.61
CA ILE A 612 3.65 -22.77 -12.43
C ILE A 612 4.15 -22.19 -13.76
N SER A 613 5.28 -22.67 -14.25
CA SER A 613 5.77 -22.35 -15.60
C SER A 613 6.24 -23.63 -16.29
N ALA A 614 6.01 -23.74 -17.59
CA ALA A 614 6.35 -24.92 -18.37
C ALA A 614 7.06 -24.55 -19.67
N LEU A 615 8.05 -25.36 -20.05
CA LEU A 615 8.83 -25.21 -21.26
C LEU A 615 8.92 -26.55 -21.99
N GLY A 616 8.92 -26.48 -23.32
CA GLY A 616 9.16 -27.62 -24.19
C GLY A 616 10.17 -27.25 -25.25
N TYR A 617 11.18 -28.08 -25.45
CA TYR A 617 12.18 -27.84 -26.47
C TYR A 617 12.66 -29.13 -27.14
N GLY A 618 12.84 -29.04 -28.45
CA GLY A 618 13.40 -30.11 -29.26
C GLY A 618 14.88 -30.31 -28.96
N THR A 619 15.35 -31.50 -29.26
CA THR A 619 16.72 -31.89 -28.97
C THR A 619 17.49 -32.29 -30.21
N GLY A 620 18.81 -32.02 -30.21
CA GLY A 620 19.67 -32.25 -31.39
C GLY A 620 19.79 -33.73 -31.80
N ASP A 621 19.45 -34.66 -30.91
CA ASP A 621 19.33 -36.11 -31.14
C ASP A 621 17.95 -36.51 -31.71
N GLY A 622 17.12 -35.55 -32.11
CA GLY A 622 15.79 -35.79 -32.65
C GLY A 622 14.79 -36.27 -31.60
N GLY A 623 14.93 -35.83 -30.34
CA GLY A 623 13.98 -36.04 -29.24
C GLY A 623 13.25 -34.76 -28.80
N PHE A 624 12.48 -34.84 -27.71
CA PHE A 624 11.83 -33.69 -27.10
C PHE A 624 11.95 -33.73 -25.57
N LYS A 625 12.13 -32.57 -24.93
CA LYS A 625 12.24 -32.44 -23.46
C LYS A 625 11.20 -31.46 -22.93
N LEU A 626 10.61 -31.79 -21.77
CA LEU A 626 9.72 -30.91 -21.03
C LEU A 626 10.35 -30.50 -19.71
N HIS A 627 10.15 -29.25 -19.31
CA HIS A 627 10.59 -28.71 -18.03
C HIS A 627 9.39 -28.02 -17.38
N VAL A 628 9.10 -28.37 -16.13
CA VAL A 628 8.04 -27.74 -15.33
C VAL A 628 8.68 -27.14 -14.09
N TYR A 629 8.27 -25.94 -13.73
CA TYR A 629 8.73 -25.17 -12.60
C TYR A 629 7.55 -24.83 -11.71
N TRP A 630 7.72 -24.93 -10.39
CA TRP A 630 6.71 -24.52 -9.41
C TRP A 630 7.37 -24.04 -8.12
N ARG A 631 6.62 -23.34 -7.26
CA ARG A 631 7.06 -23.04 -5.89
C ARG A 631 6.67 -24.18 -4.95
N ASN A 632 7.62 -24.70 -4.18
CA ASN A 632 7.37 -25.75 -3.19
C ASN A 632 6.98 -25.19 -1.80
N LEU A 633 6.79 -26.08 -0.82
CA LEU A 633 6.37 -25.74 0.54
C LEU A 633 7.41 -24.90 1.32
N GLU A 634 8.69 -25.04 0.99
CA GLU A 634 9.77 -24.24 1.60
C GLU A 634 9.97 -22.88 0.91
N ASN A 635 9.02 -22.42 0.10
CA ASN A 635 9.09 -21.20 -0.72
C ASN A 635 10.34 -21.17 -1.63
N LYS A 636 10.69 -22.31 -2.22
CA LYS A 636 11.75 -22.42 -3.23
C LYS A 636 11.12 -22.66 -4.59
N ILE A 637 11.67 -22.05 -5.64
CA ILE A 637 11.33 -22.44 -7.01
C ILE A 637 12.08 -23.74 -7.28
N VAL A 638 11.34 -24.78 -7.63
CA VAL A 638 11.85 -26.11 -7.97
C VAL A 638 11.45 -26.48 -9.40
N THR A 639 12.10 -27.48 -9.96
CA THR A 639 11.83 -27.96 -11.32
C THR A 639 11.89 -29.46 -11.44
N MET A 640 11.14 -30.01 -12.39
CA MET A 640 11.24 -31.39 -12.85
C MET A 640 11.35 -31.42 -14.37
N LYS A 641 12.17 -32.34 -14.88
CA LYS A 641 12.49 -32.48 -16.30
C LYS A 641 12.03 -33.83 -16.83
N ASN A 642 11.43 -33.84 -18.01
CA ASN A 642 11.15 -35.04 -18.78
C ASN A 642 12.16 -35.20 -19.92
N THR A 643 12.91 -36.31 -19.94
CA THR A 643 13.82 -36.69 -21.04
C THR A 643 13.49 -38.08 -21.60
N GLY A 644 12.20 -38.43 -21.64
CA GLY A 644 11.69 -39.78 -21.92
C GLY A 644 10.88 -40.32 -20.74
N SER A 645 11.27 -39.94 -19.51
CA SER A 645 10.51 -40.07 -18.27
C SER A 645 10.76 -38.83 -17.40
N TRP A 646 9.88 -38.57 -16.44
CA TRP A 646 10.10 -37.51 -15.44
C TRP A 646 11.22 -37.91 -14.48
N GLY A 647 12.19 -37.01 -14.30
CA GLY A 647 13.29 -37.18 -13.33
C GLY A 647 12.93 -36.65 -11.93
N SER A 648 13.94 -36.48 -11.09
CA SER A 648 13.76 -35.95 -9.72
C SER A 648 13.48 -34.44 -9.69
N VAL A 649 12.89 -33.98 -8.59
CA VAL A 649 12.69 -32.57 -8.29
C VAL A 649 14.02 -31.92 -7.91
N ASN A 650 14.36 -30.79 -8.53
CA ASN A 650 15.59 -30.04 -8.29
C ASN A 650 15.29 -28.60 -7.89
N MET A 651 15.98 -28.06 -6.89
CA MET A 651 15.85 -26.66 -6.49
C MET A 651 16.48 -25.73 -7.54
N VAL A 652 15.86 -24.59 -7.83
CA VAL A 652 16.36 -23.55 -8.76
C VAL A 652 16.72 -22.28 -7.99
N VAL A 653 15.77 -21.71 -7.23
CA VAL A 653 15.94 -20.48 -6.44
C VAL A 653 15.38 -20.71 -5.03
N GLY A 654 16.05 -20.22 -3.99
CA GLY A 654 15.59 -20.30 -2.60
C GLY A 654 15.50 -18.92 -1.92
N GLY A 655 14.91 -18.88 -0.72
CA GLY A 655 14.81 -17.65 0.08
C GLY A 655 13.76 -16.65 -0.43
N LEU A 656 12.67 -17.14 -1.05
CA LEU A 656 11.65 -16.29 -1.65
C LEU A 656 10.54 -15.94 -0.66
N LYS A 657 10.04 -14.70 -0.73
CA LYS A 657 8.80 -14.27 -0.08
C LYS A 657 7.60 -15.07 -0.64
N PRO A 658 6.61 -15.44 0.19
CA PRO A 658 5.36 -16.00 -0.31
C PRO A 658 4.69 -15.12 -1.37
N GLY A 659 4.10 -15.77 -2.37
CA GLY A 659 3.33 -15.11 -3.45
C GLY A 659 4.13 -14.70 -4.68
N ILE A 660 5.48 -14.73 -4.65
CA ILE A 660 6.33 -14.34 -5.79
C ILE A 660 5.93 -15.08 -7.05
N GLN A 661 5.79 -14.34 -8.16
CA GLN A 661 5.50 -14.86 -9.49
C GLN A 661 6.79 -15.06 -10.28
N PHE A 662 6.78 -15.99 -11.22
CA PHE A 662 7.89 -16.21 -12.13
C PHE A 662 7.43 -16.74 -13.49
N ALA A 663 8.28 -16.56 -14.50
CA ALA A 663 8.11 -17.20 -15.80
C ALA A 663 9.45 -17.71 -16.33
N ALA A 664 9.39 -18.81 -17.07
CA ALA A 664 10.57 -19.42 -17.68
C ALA A 664 10.57 -19.18 -19.19
N ALA A 665 11.76 -19.02 -19.77
CA ALA A 665 11.95 -18.90 -21.21
C ALA A 665 13.07 -19.81 -21.69
N GLN A 666 12.97 -20.23 -22.96
CA GLN A 666 14.01 -20.98 -23.64
C GLN A 666 14.23 -20.44 -25.05
N TRP A 667 15.48 -20.46 -25.51
CA TRP A 667 15.84 -20.28 -26.91
C TRP A 667 17.07 -21.10 -27.30
N ASN A 668 17.28 -21.27 -28.61
CA ASN A 668 18.43 -21.96 -29.20
C ASN A 668 18.63 -23.41 -28.68
N THR A 669 17.72 -24.31 -29.07
CA THR A 669 17.74 -25.79 -28.89
C THR A 669 18.75 -26.30 -27.85
N ARG A 670 18.45 -26.08 -26.56
CA ARG A 670 19.20 -26.51 -25.35
C ARG A 670 20.22 -25.54 -24.72
N LYS A 671 20.67 -24.43 -25.35
CA LYS A 671 21.77 -23.63 -24.77
C LYS A 671 21.34 -22.55 -23.76
N ASN A 672 20.11 -22.05 -23.83
CA ASN A 672 19.69 -20.94 -22.99
C ASN A 672 18.31 -21.19 -22.38
N LEU A 673 18.31 -21.58 -21.10
CA LEU A 673 17.14 -21.59 -20.25
C LEU A 673 17.29 -20.47 -19.22
N ARG A 674 16.23 -19.67 -19.05
CA ARG A 674 16.17 -18.55 -18.12
C ARG A 674 14.92 -18.60 -17.30
N LEU A 675 15.03 -18.13 -16.06
CA LEU A 675 13.92 -17.93 -15.15
C LEU A 675 13.90 -16.46 -14.75
N TYR A 676 12.75 -15.82 -14.89
CA TYR A 676 12.50 -14.45 -14.47
C TYR A 676 11.54 -14.48 -13.30
N TYR A 677 11.90 -13.86 -12.19
CA TYR A 677 11.10 -13.89 -10.97
C TYR A 677 11.19 -12.56 -10.24
N GLN A 678 10.17 -12.27 -9.46
CA GLN A 678 10.18 -11.13 -8.57
C GLN A 678 10.93 -11.46 -7.28
N THR A 679 11.81 -10.60 -6.80
CA THR A 679 12.54 -10.77 -5.53
C THR A 679 11.76 -10.22 -4.34
N ALA A 680 12.31 -10.39 -3.13
CA ALA A 680 11.67 -9.95 -1.89
C ALA A 680 11.53 -8.41 -1.78
N ASP A 681 12.37 -7.66 -2.49
CA ASP A 681 12.30 -6.20 -2.66
C ASP A 681 11.41 -5.78 -3.84
N ASP A 682 10.66 -6.73 -4.42
CA ASP A 682 9.78 -6.56 -5.57
C ASP A 682 10.46 -6.29 -6.92
N SER A 683 11.80 -6.32 -6.97
CA SER A 683 12.58 -6.20 -8.21
C SER A 683 12.36 -7.42 -9.10
N VAL A 684 12.57 -7.31 -10.42
CA VAL A 684 12.55 -8.47 -11.32
C VAL A 684 13.98 -8.86 -11.64
N LEU A 685 14.34 -10.12 -11.37
CA LEU A 685 15.66 -10.69 -11.62
C LEU A 685 15.57 -11.81 -12.64
N GLU A 686 16.69 -12.01 -13.33
CA GLU A 686 16.96 -13.16 -14.18
C GLU A 686 17.87 -14.14 -13.43
N VAL A 687 17.62 -15.44 -13.55
CA VAL A 687 18.55 -16.52 -13.17
C VAL A 687 18.72 -17.46 -14.36
N TRP A 688 19.93 -18.01 -14.51
CA TRP A 688 20.28 -18.86 -15.63
C TRP A 688 21.21 -20.02 -15.25
N ASN A 689 21.19 -21.08 -16.07
CA ASN A 689 22.08 -22.25 -15.93
C ASN A 689 23.08 -22.29 -17.10
N GLU A 690 24.38 -22.43 -16.81
CA GLU A 690 25.44 -22.56 -17.83
C GLU A 690 25.71 -23.99 -18.28
N SER A 691 25.56 -25.01 -17.42
CA SER A 691 26.05 -26.35 -17.75
C SER A 691 25.00 -27.22 -18.43
N ASN A 692 25.44 -27.90 -19.49
CA ASN A 692 24.72 -28.96 -20.19
C ASN A 692 24.28 -30.13 -19.27
N ASP A 693 24.73 -30.18 -18.00
CA ASP A 693 24.46 -31.23 -17.03
C ASP A 693 23.99 -30.75 -15.62
N GLY A 694 23.61 -29.47 -15.45
CA GLY A 694 22.79 -29.06 -14.30
C GLY A 694 23.47 -28.73 -12.97
N ASP A 695 24.80 -28.71 -12.89
CA ASP A 695 25.52 -28.57 -11.60
C ASP A 695 26.30 -27.26 -11.38
N SER A 696 26.25 -26.30 -12.30
CA SER A 696 26.88 -24.97 -12.09
C SER A 696 25.85 -23.83 -12.22
N ARG A 697 25.74 -23.03 -11.15
CA ARG A 697 24.77 -21.92 -11.00
C ARG A 697 25.53 -20.63 -10.73
N LEU A 698 25.23 -19.58 -11.47
CA LEU A 698 25.73 -18.23 -11.23
C LEU A 698 24.55 -17.30 -10.93
N GLY A 699 24.74 -16.37 -9.98
CA GLY A 699 23.75 -15.34 -9.70
C GLY A 699 23.48 -14.51 -10.94
N GLY A 700 22.21 -14.37 -11.34
CA GLY A 700 21.85 -13.64 -12.55
C GLY A 700 21.62 -12.15 -12.33
N ALA A 701 21.30 -11.42 -13.40
CA ALA A 701 21.25 -9.96 -13.40
C ALA A 701 19.88 -9.39 -13.02
N ILE A 702 19.89 -8.15 -12.52
CA ILE A 702 18.69 -7.36 -12.27
C ILE A 702 18.09 -6.95 -13.62
N VAL A 703 16.88 -7.42 -13.92
CA VAL A 703 16.10 -7.03 -15.11
C VAL A 703 15.53 -5.62 -14.91
N ARG A 704 15.00 -5.36 -13.71
CA ARG A 704 14.50 -4.06 -13.29
C ARG A 704 14.44 -3.96 -11.77
N SER A 705 14.97 -2.86 -11.22
CA SER A 705 14.79 -2.48 -9.80
C SER A 705 13.33 -2.11 -9.53
N ALA A 706 12.79 -2.55 -8.39
CA ALA A 706 11.49 -2.11 -7.89
C ALA A 706 11.40 -0.61 -7.62
N TYR A 707 12.53 0.05 -7.37
CA TYR A 707 12.61 1.45 -6.96
C TYR A 707 13.49 2.28 -7.89
#